data_AF-A0A117SFT9-F1
#
_entry.id   AF-A0A117SFT9-F1
#
_cell.length_a   1.000
_cell.length_b   1.000
_cell.length_c   1.000
_cell.angle_alpha   90.00
_cell.angle_beta   90.00
_cell.angle_gamma   90.00
#
_symmetry.space_group_name_H-M   'P 1'
#
loop_
_entity.id
_entity.type
_entity.pdbx_description
1 polymer ?
#
loop_
_entity_poly.entity_id
_entity_poly.type
_entity_poly.pdbx_seq_one_letter_code
_entity_poly.pdbx_strand_id
1 'polypeptide(L)'
;MDAIKQWLRPKAALAVSSERLTLAVFTLTIFLSALLLFAVQPMFARMVLPKLGGSPSVWAVSMVFFQAALLGGYTYAHVLNRYLDGTQALLTHIALLVVALFALPVALPAFAAEPPPGDAYLWLVGVLALGVGLPFFAVSANAPLLQSWFARSGHSHAGDPYFLYGASNVGSMLALLSYPVLLEPVFGLGEQAALWSIGFALLATLIAVCGSLMLAASTLSAPANTPARLSLAGQTIEVATVTSRDRAVWIALAFVPSALLVAFTTFLTTDIASAPFLWVLPLAAFLGTFIITFRDKPLIAHAFLLNRQAMIVGLAVFATASVSAMAWNIAMAASLAAFLLVTLTCHRELYLRRPAATKLTEFYLLMSLGGVLGGIFAALIAPKIFTTVFEFPLLLAVSLLMRPDILDGRLDRKAWLQAAGALLAITVLLLATMTLISSGVVEGHMKLRVVVVAILFAAMIYYAAEPSRRMALTASMLLAILILPEGKGDAHAVRSFFGVHRVIETPDGSLRLLMHGTTVHGAERLVDATGTPVVTPVPSTYYHPRSPMARSLDLARKTKEDGQKTSIGIVGLGAGAMACHITDGDDWRFYEIDQAVVDIARDSSHFRYLSSCQPDANVVVGDARLTLTKVPDHTFDYLQIDAFSSDAIPMHLLTVEAIELYVRKLTERGVLVIHLSNKHLDLPPAVTATLEQRSGLHAVLVNDTPENPGFDSAPSTVMLISRDKSLVEQALAWNGAQRPDSMGVRPWTDDYSDIVTTLLRGWFKTS
;
A
#
# COMPACT_ATOMS: atom_id res chain seq x y z
N MET A 1 -37.65 -47.10 39.10
CA MET A 1 -37.21 -46.84 37.70
C MET A 1 -37.14 -45.35 37.38
N ASP A 2 -37.96 -44.50 38.00
CA ASP A 2 -37.91 -43.03 37.82
C ASP A 2 -36.74 -42.33 38.55
N ALA A 3 -36.20 -42.92 39.61
CA ALA A 3 -35.01 -42.38 40.30
C ALA A 3 -33.71 -42.45 39.47
N ILE A 4 -33.61 -43.41 38.54
CA ILE A 4 -32.46 -43.56 37.64
C ILE A 4 -32.52 -42.54 36.48
N LYS A 5 -33.73 -42.21 36.01
CA LYS A 5 -33.96 -41.16 35.00
C LYS A 5 -33.65 -39.75 35.52
N GLN A 6 -33.74 -39.53 36.83
CA GLN A 6 -33.45 -38.24 37.45
C GLN A 6 -31.93 -38.00 37.63
N TRP A 7 -31.12 -39.06 37.72
CA TRP A 7 -29.65 -38.99 37.80
C TRP A 7 -28.98 -38.84 36.43
N LEU A 8 -29.66 -39.26 35.36
CA LEU A 8 -29.21 -39.16 33.96
C LEU A 8 -29.53 -37.82 33.28
N ARG A 9 -30.17 -36.88 33.97
CA ARG A 9 -30.28 -35.50 33.46
C ARG A 9 -28.88 -34.86 33.55
N PRO A 10 -28.30 -34.35 32.45
CA PRO A 10 -27.06 -33.59 32.56
C PRO A 10 -27.31 -32.45 33.54
N LYS A 11 -26.59 -32.46 34.67
CA LYS A 11 -26.66 -31.42 35.69
C LYS A 11 -26.52 -30.08 34.97
N ALA A 12 -27.46 -29.14 35.15
CA ALA A 12 -27.47 -27.87 34.43
C ALA A 12 -26.11 -27.13 34.47
N ALA A 13 -25.32 -27.33 35.53
CA ALA A 13 -23.95 -26.83 35.64
C ALA A 13 -22.97 -27.41 34.59
N LEU A 14 -23.07 -28.70 34.24
CA LEU A 14 -22.26 -29.36 33.20
C LEU A 14 -22.65 -28.89 31.79
N ALA A 15 -23.94 -28.63 31.55
CA ALA A 15 -24.42 -28.07 30.29
C ALA A 15 -23.94 -26.63 30.09
N VAL A 16 -24.01 -25.79 31.14
CA VAL A 16 -23.50 -24.41 31.11
C VAL A 16 -21.97 -24.36 30.97
N SER A 17 -21.22 -25.28 31.60
CA SER A 17 -19.77 -25.37 31.38
C SER A 17 -19.40 -25.82 29.96
N SER A 18 -20.20 -26.71 29.35
CA SER A 18 -20.02 -27.17 27.97
C SER A 18 -20.31 -26.07 26.94
N GLU A 19 -21.35 -25.25 27.16
CA GLU A 19 -21.63 -24.09 26.29
C GLU A 19 -20.50 -23.05 26.34
N ARG A 20 -20.06 -22.67 27.55
CA ARG A 20 -18.96 -21.71 27.73
C ARG A 20 -17.66 -22.19 27.11
N LEU A 21 -17.33 -23.47 27.27
CA LEU A 21 -16.13 -24.07 26.66
C LEU A 21 -16.22 -24.04 25.13
N THR A 22 -17.37 -24.40 24.55
CA THR A 22 -17.59 -24.38 23.10
C THR A 22 -17.40 -22.96 22.56
N LEU A 23 -18.05 -21.96 23.17
CA LEU A 23 -17.89 -20.57 22.77
C LEU A 23 -16.44 -20.09 22.88
N ALA A 24 -15.76 -20.40 23.98
CA ALA A 24 -14.38 -19.99 24.22
C ALA A 24 -13.41 -20.59 23.19
N VAL A 25 -13.52 -21.89 22.91
CA VAL A 25 -12.65 -22.58 21.94
C VAL A 25 -12.89 -22.05 20.53
N PHE A 26 -14.15 -21.90 20.09
CA PHE A 26 -14.44 -21.34 18.76
C PHE A 26 -13.95 -19.89 18.63
N THR A 27 -14.16 -19.07 19.66
CA THR A 27 -13.71 -17.67 19.68
C THR A 27 -12.19 -17.56 19.65
N LEU A 28 -11.48 -18.36 20.46
CA LEU A 28 -10.01 -18.39 20.47
C LEU A 28 -9.44 -18.89 19.14
N THR A 29 -10.05 -19.93 18.56
CA THR A 29 -9.60 -20.51 17.29
C THR A 29 -9.79 -19.53 16.14
N ILE A 30 -10.96 -18.88 16.04
CA ILE A 30 -11.20 -17.90 14.97
C ILE A 30 -10.32 -16.65 15.14
N PHE A 31 -10.08 -16.23 16.40
CA PHE A 31 -9.18 -15.14 16.72
C PHE A 31 -7.73 -15.46 16.31
N LEU A 32 -7.20 -16.61 16.72
CA LEU A 32 -5.84 -17.04 16.37
C LEU A 32 -5.69 -17.23 14.85
N SER A 33 -6.70 -17.82 14.21
CA SER A 33 -6.71 -17.97 12.75
C SER A 33 -6.62 -16.62 12.05
N ALA A 34 -7.38 -15.64 12.49
CA ALA A 34 -7.38 -14.31 11.92
C ALA A 34 -6.07 -13.56 12.21
N LEU A 35 -5.52 -13.72 13.42
CA LEU A 35 -4.22 -13.17 13.81
C LEU A 35 -3.11 -13.69 12.89
N LEU A 36 -3.03 -15.00 12.66
CA LEU A 36 -2.05 -15.61 11.77
C LEU A 36 -2.26 -15.20 10.30
N LEU A 37 -3.52 -15.19 9.83
CA LEU A 37 -3.87 -14.79 8.46
C LEU A 37 -3.44 -13.37 8.13
N PHE A 38 -3.48 -12.46 9.09
CA PHE A 38 -3.10 -11.05 8.89
C PHE A 38 -1.65 -10.74 9.27
N ALA A 39 -1.02 -11.50 10.17
CA ALA A 39 0.40 -11.35 10.50
C ALA A 39 1.32 -11.76 9.34
N VAL A 40 0.93 -12.79 8.57
CA VAL A 40 1.75 -13.30 7.46
C VAL A 40 1.87 -12.32 6.29
N GLN A 41 0.87 -11.45 6.10
CA GLN A 41 0.79 -10.54 4.96
C GLN A 41 1.92 -9.50 4.96
N PRO A 42 2.08 -8.65 6.00
CA PRO A 42 3.19 -7.70 6.07
C PRO A 42 4.55 -8.41 6.21
N MET A 43 4.61 -9.57 6.88
CA MET A 43 5.82 -10.39 6.97
C MET A 43 6.33 -10.80 5.60
N PHE A 44 5.47 -11.41 4.78
CA PHE A 44 5.86 -11.90 3.48
C PHE A 44 6.07 -10.76 2.47
N ALA A 45 5.24 -9.71 2.52
CA ALA A 45 5.46 -8.51 1.70
C ALA A 45 6.87 -7.93 1.96
N ARG A 46 7.28 -7.86 3.23
CA ARG A 46 8.62 -7.38 3.62
C ARG A 46 9.74 -8.28 3.10
N MET A 47 9.56 -9.60 3.08
CA MET A 47 10.53 -10.52 2.45
C MET A 47 10.71 -10.22 0.95
N VAL A 48 9.65 -9.81 0.24
CA VAL A 48 9.70 -9.57 -1.20
C VAL A 48 10.19 -8.17 -1.57
N LEU A 49 9.96 -7.15 -0.73
CA LEU A 49 10.31 -5.74 -1.02
C LEU A 49 11.75 -5.52 -1.53
N PRO A 50 12.79 -6.19 -0.98
CA PRO A 50 14.17 -6.06 -1.46
C PRO A 50 14.38 -6.40 -2.95
N LYS A 51 13.44 -7.11 -3.58
CA LYS A 51 13.51 -7.50 -4.99
C LYS A 51 12.86 -6.49 -5.93
N LEU A 52 12.07 -5.55 -5.40
CA LEU A 52 11.18 -4.66 -6.15
C LEU A 52 11.31 -3.19 -5.75
N GLY A 53 12.44 -2.78 -5.19
CA GLY A 53 12.73 -1.35 -4.96
C GLY A 53 11.89 -0.66 -3.90
N GLY A 54 11.13 -1.39 -3.06
CA GLY A 54 10.27 -0.77 -2.04
C GLY A 54 9.02 -0.05 -2.58
N SER A 55 8.54 -0.40 -3.79
CA SER A 55 7.42 0.28 -4.44
C SER A 55 6.06 0.11 -3.72
N PRO A 56 5.20 1.15 -3.70
CA PRO A 56 3.80 1.04 -3.27
C PRO A 56 2.99 -0.07 -3.97
N SER A 57 3.29 -0.35 -5.23
CA SER A 57 2.59 -1.36 -6.03
C SER A 57 2.81 -2.78 -5.50
N VAL A 58 3.93 -3.04 -4.81
CA VAL A 58 4.20 -4.34 -4.17
C VAL A 58 3.08 -4.68 -3.18
N TRP A 59 2.67 -3.71 -2.36
CA TRP A 59 1.56 -3.88 -1.44
C TRP A 59 0.22 -4.05 -2.17
N ALA A 60 -0.05 -3.19 -3.15
CA ALA A 60 -1.31 -3.23 -3.89
C ALA A 60 -1.53 -4.60 -4.57
N VAL A 61 -0.50 -5.15 -5.21
CA VAL A 61 -0.53 -6.49 -5.82
C VAL A 61 -0.60 -7.59 -4.77
N SER A 62 0.14 -7.46 -3.67
CA SER A 62 0.06 -8.42 -2.55
C SER A 62 -1.35 -8.48 -1.96
N MET A 63 -2.03 -7.34 -1.80
CA MET A 63 -3.42 -7.27 -1.38
C MET A 63 -4.34 -8.03 -2.34
N VAL A 64 -4.19 -7.83 -3.65
CA VAL A 64 -4.99 -8.59 -4.64
C VAL A 64 -4.78 -10.09 -4.52
N PHE A 65 -3.53 -10.52 -4.37
CA PHE A 65 -3.22 -11.94 -4.16
C PHE A 65 -3.88 -12.47 -2.87
N PHE A 66 -3.72 -11.80 -1.74
CA PHE A 66 -4.30 -12.25 -0.47
C PHE A 66 -5.82 -12.24 -0.50
N GLN A 67 -6.44 -11.27 -1.16
CA GLN A 67 -7.87 -11.24 -1.43
C GLN A 67 -8.31 -12.41 -2.30
N ALA A 68 -7.59 -12.72 -3.38
CA ALA A 68 -7.87 -13.86 -4.26
C ALA A 68 -7.71 -15.20 -3.53
N ALA A 69 -6.67 -15.36 -2.72
CA ALA A 69 -6.45 -16.56 -1.91
C ALA A 69 -7.49 -16.70 -0.79
N LEU A 70 -7.99 -15.59 -0.23
CA LEU A 70 -9.14 -15.57 0.68
C LEU A 70 -10.42 -16.03 -0.02
N LEU A 71 -10.70 -15.51 -1.22
CA LEU A 71 -11.82 -15.95 -2.06
C LEU A 71 -11.72 -17.45 -2.38
N GLY A 72 -10.52 -17.94 -2.68
CA GLY A 72 -10.24 -19.36 -2.87
C GLY A 72 -10.62 -20.19 -1.63
N GLY A 73 -10.13 -19.80 -0.44
CA GLY A 73 -10.44 -20.50 0.81
C GLY A 73 -11.92 -20.43 1.18
N TYR A 74 -12.60 -19.32 0.88
CA TYR A 74 -14.04 -19.17 1.10
C TYR A 74 -14.85 -20.03 0.12
N THR A 75 -14.40 -20.14 -1.12
CA THR A 75 -14.99 -21.06 -2.12
C THR A 75 -14.84 -22.50 -1.65
N TYR A 76 -13.64 -22.88 -1.21
CA TYR A 76 -13.38 -24.19 -0.62
C TYR A 76 -14.29 -24.46 0.60
N ALA A 77 -14.38 -23.52 1.54
CA ALA A 77 -15.25 -23.64 2.71
C ALA A 77 -16.74 -23.75 2.36
N HIS A 78 -17.19 -23.04 1.32
CA HIS A 78 -18.56 -23.12 0.83
C HIS A 78 -18.85 -24.49 0.21
N VAL A 79 -17.97 -24.98 -0.67
CA VAL A 79 -18.07 -26.31 -1.30
C VAL A 79 -18.08 -27.41 -0.24
N LEU A 80 -17.16 -27.33 0.73
CA LEU A 80 -17.04 -28.30 1.82
C LEU A 80 -18.34 -28.41 2.63
N ASN A 81 -18.90 -27.27 3.04
CA ASN A 81 -20.15 -27.24 3.81
C ASN A 81 -21.41 -27.59 2.99
N ARG A 82 -21.36 -27.40 1.67
CA ARG A 82 -22.48 -27.64 0.75
C ARG A 82 -22.62 -29.11 0.40
N TYR A 83 -21.50 -29.81 0.19
CA TYR A 83 -21.48 -31.14 -0.43
C TYR A 83 -21.00 -32.26 0.50
N LEU A 84 -20.24 -31.95 1.55
CA LEU A 84 -19.76 -32.97 2.49
C LEU A 84 -20.51 -32.94 3.82
N ASP A 85 -20.59 -34.10 4.46
CA ASP A 85 -21.04 -34.18 5.85
C ASP A 85 -19.99 -33.60 6.82
N GLY A 86 -20.36 -33.43 8.09
CA GLY A 86 -19.48 -32.82 9.09
C GLY A 86 -18.15 -33.54 9.29
N THR A 87 -18.14 -34.87 9.18
CA THR A 87 -16.95 -35.70 9.41
C THR A 87 -16.00 -35.61 8.23
N GLN A 88 -16.52 -35.75 7.01
CA GLN A 88 -15.79 -35.60 5.77
C GLN A 88 -15.20 -34.19 5.63
N ALA A 89 -15.98 -33.16 5.99
CA ALA A 89 -15.51 -31.78 6.02
C ALA A 89 -14.33 -31.60 6.99
N LEU A 90 -14.43 -32.13 8.21
CA LEU A 90 -13.34 -32.06 9.18
C LEU A 90 -12.08 -32.77 8.66
N LEU A 91 -12.19 -34.02 8.22
CA LEU A 91 -11.04 -34.81 7.76
C LEU A 91 -10.34 -34.19 6.55
N THR A 92 -11.13 -33.68 5.59
CA THR A 92 -10.59 -33.00 4.40
C THR A 92 -9.81 -31.75 4.79
N HIS A 93 -10.33 -30.97 5.74
CA HIS A 93 -9.68 -29.74 6.18
C HIS A 93 -8.43 -29.99 7.02
N ILE A 94 -8.43 -31.02 7.88
CA ILE A 94 -7.23 -31.45 8.60
C ILE A 94 -6.16 -31.95 7.62
N ALA A 95 -6.55 -32.72 6.58
CA ALA A 95 -5.61 -33.15 5.55
C ALA A 95 -4.97 -31.96 4.81
N LEU A 96 -5.77 -30.94 4.45
CA LEU A 96 -5.25 -29.69 3.86
C LEU A 96 -4.25 -28.98 4.79
N LEU A 97 -4.55 -28.87 6.09
CA LEU A 97 -3.65 -28.25 7.07
C LEU A 97 -2.35 -29.04 7.22
N VAL A 98 -2.41 -30.38 7.21
CA VAL A 98 -1.22 -31.24 7.23
C VAL A 98 -0.38 -31.07 5.97
N VAL A 99 -0.99 -31.00 4.79
CA VAL A 99 -0.26 -30.72 3.54
C VAL A 99 0.40 -29.35 3.60
N ALA A 100 -0.28 -28.34 4.13
CA ALA A 100 0.26 -26.99 4.29
C ALA A 100 1.45 -26.91 5.27
N LEU A 101 1.57 -27.83 6.25
CA LEU A 101 2.74 -27.89 7.14
C LEU A 101 4.05 -28.17 6.37
N PHE A 102 3.99 -28.92 5.25
CA PHE A 102 5.17 -29.19 4.42
C PHE A 102 5.67 -27.96 3.65
N ALA A 103 4.86 -26.90 3.56
CA ALA A 103 5.26 -25.62 2.96
C ALA A 103 5.85 -24.63 3.98
N LEU A 104 6.10 -25.08 5.23
CA LEU A 104 6.66 -24.25 6.31
C LEU A 104 8.14 -24.59 6.58
N PRO A 105 8.95 -23.61 7.03
CA PRO A 105 8.60 -22.20 7.26
C PRO A 105 8.38 -21.44 5.94
N VAL A 106 7.52 -20.42 5.99
CA VAL A 106 7.26 -19.55 4.84
C VAL A 106 8.56 -18.83 4.46
N ALA A 107 8.93 -18.90 3.18
CA ALA A 107 10.16 -18.30 2.64
C ALA A 107 9.99 -17.90 1.16
N LEU A 108 10.94 -17.11 0.65
CA LEU A 108 10.99 -16.81 -0.78
C LEU A 108 11.34 -18.07 -1.58
N PRO A 109 10.63 -18.36 -2.68
CA PRO A 109 10.95 -19.50 -3.53
C PRO A 109 12.26 -19.25 -4.30
N ALA A 110 12.95 -20.32 -4.70
CA ALA A 110 14.28 -20.22 -5.33
C ALA A 110 14.31 -19.38 -6.62
N PHE A 111 13.22 -19.35 -7.40
CA PHE A 111 13.14 -18.55 -8.63
C PHE A 111 12.93 -17.05 -8.36
N ALA A 112 12.65 -16.63 -7.11
CA ALA A 112 12.40 -15.24 -6.74
C ALA A 112 13.69 -14.38 -6.68
N ALA A 113 14.75 -14.79 -7.37
CA ALA A 113 16.04 -14.13 -7.33
C ALA A 113 16.00 -12.72 -7.97
N GLU A 114 15.35 -12.58 -9.13
CA GLU A 114 15.24 -11.33 -9.90
C GLU A 114 13.92 -11.27 -10.69
N PRO A 115 13.20 -10.14 -10.66
CA PRO A 115 12.02 -9.94 -11.51
C PRO A 115 12.42 -9.67 -12.98
N PRO A 116 11.67 -10.19 -13.97
CA PRO A 116 11.87 -9.83 -15.37
C PRO A 116 11.62 -8.32 -15.62
N PRO A 117 12.37 -7.66 -16.51
CA PRO A 117 12.10 -6.28 -16.90
C PRO A 117 10.67 -6.11 -17.42
N GLY A 118 9.92 -5.18 -16.85
CA GLY A 118 8.56 -4.83 -17.30
C GLY A 118 7.41 -5.76 -16.86
N ASP A 119 7.68 -6.90 -16.21
CA ASP A 119 6.63 -7.87 -15.78
C ASP A 119 6.63 -8.15 -14.26
N ALA A 120 6.89 -7.11 -13.46
CA ALA A 120 6.93 -7.21 -12.00
C ALA A 120 5.59 -7.64 -11.38
N TYR A 121 4.45 -7.31 -12.01
CA TYR A 121 3.11 -7.62 -11.51
C TYR A 121 2.85 -9.14 -11.45
N LEU A 122 3.00 -9.86 -12.58
CA LEU A 122 2.74 -11.31 -12.63
C LEU A 122 3.80 -12.10 -11.88
N TRP A 123 5.06 -11.67 -11.96
CA TRP A 123 6.15 -12.25 -11.19
C TRP A 123 5.86 -12.24 -9.69
N LEU A 124 5.41 -11.10 -9.14
CA LEU A 124 5.08 -10.96 -7.73
C LEU A 124 3.95 -11.90 -7.31
N VAL A 125 2.90 -12.03 -8.13
CA VAL A 125 1.81 -12.99 -7.88
C VAL A 125 2.34 -14.42 -7.83
N GLY A 126 3.26 -14.79 -8.71
CA GLY A 126 3.92 -16.10 -8.71
C GLY A 126 4.74 -16.36 -7.44
N VAL A 127 5.52 -15.36 -6.99
CA VAL A 127 6.31 -15.43 -5.75
C VAL A 127 5.41 -15.63 -4.53
N LEU A 128 4.32 -14.88 -4.43
CA LEU A 128 3.33 -15.00 -3.36
C LEU A 128 2.64 -16.38 -3.39
N ALA A 129 2.22 -16.83 -4.56
CA ALA A 129 1.52 -18.11 -4.74
C ALA A 129 2.37 -19.30 -4.28
N LEU A 130 3.65 -19.31 -4.65
CA LEU A 130 4.56 -20.42 -4.33
C LEU A 130 5.21 -20.30 -2.96
N GLY A 131 5.43 -19.09 -2.44
CA GLY A 131 6.07 -18.89 -1.14
C GLY A 131 5.13 -18.97 0.06
N VAL A 132 3.91 -18.45 -0.05
CA VAL A 132 2.96 -18.37 1.08
C VAL A 132 1.53 -18.83 0.74
N GLY A 133 1.23 -19.08 -0.54
CA GLY A 133 -0.13 -19.30 -1.01
C GLY A 133 -0.85 -20.49 -0.38
N LEU A 134 -0.19 -21.66 -0.27
CA LEU A 134 -0.81 -22.85 0.31
C LEU A 134 -1.13 -22.68 1.81
N PRO A 135 -0.18 -22.29 2.69
CA PRO A 135 -0.49 -22.00 4.09
C PRO A 135 -1.56 -20.92 4.25
N PHE A 136 -1.49 -19.84 3.47
CA PHE A 136 -2.47 -18.76 3.52
C PHE A 136 -3.87 -19.25 3.13
N PHE A 137 -3.99 -20.00 2.02
CA PHE A 137 -5.25 -20.59 1.56
C PHE A 137 -5.89 -21.50 2.60
N ALA A 138 -5.08 -22.34 3.27
CA ALA A 138 -5.58 -23.24 4.31
C ALA A 138 -6.15 -22.47 5.51
N VAL A 139 -5.48 -21.39 5.95
CA VAL A 139 -5.95 -20.55 7.06
C VAL A 139 -7.16 -19.71 6.66
N SER A 140 -7.23 -19.26 5.40
CA SER A 140 -8.29 -18.35 4.94
C SER A 140 -9.67 -19.01 4.93
N ALA A 141 -9.75 -20.33 4.77
CA ALA A 141 -11.00 -21.09 4.86
C ALA A 141 -11.63 -21.12 6.27
N ASN A 142 -10.84 -20.87 7.33
CA ASN A 142 -11.26 -21.15 8.71
C ASN A 142 -12.42 -20.27 9.19
N ALA A 143 -12.46 -18.99 8.85
CA ALA A 143 -13.50 -18.09 9.35
C ALA A 143 -14.93 -18.55 8.97
N PRO A 144 -15.26 -18.81 7.69
CA PRO A 144 -16.58 -19.33 7.31
C PRO A 144 -16.79 -20.78 7.77
N LEU A 145 -15.75 -21.63 7.80
CA LEU A 145 -15.86 -23.00 8.29
C LEU A 145 -16.23 -23.05 9.77
N LEU A 146 -15.49 -22.34 10.63
CA LEU A 146 -15.71 -22.31 12.07
C LEU A 146 -17.07 -21.70 12.42
N GLN A 147 -17.51 -20.65 11.73
CA GLN A 147 -18.85 -20.09 11.94
C GLN A 147 -19.97 -21.07 11.52
N SER A 148 -19.78 -21.79 10.41
CA SER A 148 -20.72 -22.85 10.00
C SER A 148 -20.74 -24.03 10.97
N TRP A 149 -19.59 -24.44 11.49
CA TRP A 149 -19.49 -25.50 12.49
C TRP A 149 -20.08 -25.06 13.84
N PHE A 150 -19.90 -23.80 14.24
CA PHE A 150 -20.54 -23.23 15.42
C PHE A 150 -22.07 -23.23 15.28
N ALA A 151 -22.60 -22.87 14.11
CA ALA A 151 -24.04 -22.96 13.83
C ALA A 151 -24.60 -24.40 13.94
N ARG A 152 -23.74 -25.43 13.80
CA ARG A 152 -24.08 -26.85 13.96
C ARG A 152 -23.78 -27.41 15.36
N SER A 153 -23.20 -26.61 16.25
CA SER A 153 -22.75 -27.05 17.59
C SER A 153 -23.87 -27.17 18.63
N GLY A 154 -25.10 -26.75 18.30
CA GLY A 154 -26.23 -26.76 19.23
C GLY A 154 -26.19 -25.69 20.32
N HIS A 155 -25.24 -24.75 20.28
CA HIS A 155 -25.15 -23.64 21.22
C HIS A 155 -26.36 -22.70 21.14
N SER A 156 -26.77 -22.10 22.26
CA SER A 156 -27.80 -21.05 22.33
C SER A 156 -27.67 -19.87 21.34
N HIS A 157 -26.46 -19.52 20.89
CA HIS A 157 -26.19 -18.46 19.91
C HIS A 157 -25.98 -18.99 18.48
N ALA A 158 -26.17 -20.29 18.22
CA ALA A 158 -25.92 -20.91 16.92
C ALA A 158 -26.80 -20.35 15.78
N GLY A 159 -27.93 -19.74 16.10
CA GLY A 159 -28.85 -19.14 15.11
C GLY A 159 -28.33 -17.86 14.43
N ASP A 160 -27.40 -17.14 15.07
CA ASP A 160 -26.74 -15.95 14.52
C ASP A 160 -25.25 -15.94 14.93
N PRO A 161 -24.39 -16.70 14.23
CA PRO A 161 -22.96 -16.83 14.57
C PRO A 161 -22.12 -15.61 14.10
N TYR A 162 -22.74 -14.59 13.47
CA TYR A 162 -22.01 -13.48 12.84
C TYR A 162 -21.21 -12.63 13.84
N PHE A 163 -21.51 -12.71 15.15
CA PHE A 163 -20.70 -12.05 16.18
C PHE A 163 -19.26 -12.58 16.26
N LEU A 164 -19.01 -13.84 15.87
CA LEU A 164 -17.67 -14.42 15.80
C LEU A 164 -16.81 -13.73 14.73
N TYR A 165 -17.43 -13.13 13.72
CA TYR A 165 -16.74 -12.28 12.76
C TYR A 165 -16.12 -11.05 13.42
N GLY A 166 -16.74 -10.52 14.48
CA GLY A 166 -16.16 -9.46 15.31
C GLY A 166 -14.85 -9.90 15.97
N ALA A 167 -14.83 -11.09 16.58
CA ALA A 167 -13.63 -11.65 17.20
C ALA A 167 -12.51 -11.89 16.17
N SER A 168 -12.86 -12.39 14.98
CA SER A 168 -11.92 -12.51 13.85
C SER A 168 -11.30 -11.16 13.49
N ASN A 169 -12.09 -10.11 13.29
CA ASN A 169 -11.56 -8.80 12.91
C ASN A 169 -10.72 -8.15 14.03
N VAL A 170 -11.02 -8.40 15.30
CA VAL A 170 -10.16 -7.97 16.41
C VAL A 170 -8.79 -8.65 16.33
N GLY A 171 -8.74 -9.96 16.08
CA GLY A 171 -7.49 -10.70 15.86
C GLY A 171 -6.69 -10.16 14.67
N SER A 172 -7.36 -9.90 13.54
CA SER A 172 -6.77 -9.28 12.36
C SER A 172 -6.18 -7.90 12.64
N MET A 173 -6.93 -7.04 13.33
CA MET A 173 -6.50 -5.68 13.66
C MET A 173 -5.32 -5.69 14.66
N LEU A 174 -5.34 -6.59 15.65
CA LEU A 174 -4.23 -6.75 16.57
C LEU A 174 -2.96 -7.20 15.83
N ALA A 175 -3.06 -8.17 14.92
CA ALA A 175 -1.93 -8.62 14.11
C ALA A 175 -1.30 -7.48 13.31
N LEU A 176 -2.14 -6.69 12.64
CA LEU A 176 -1.70 -5.55 11.83
C LEU A 176 -1.04 -4.46 12.68
N LEU A 177 -1.67 -4.02 13.77
CA LEU A 177 -1.15 -2.93 14.60
C LEU A 177 0.09 -3.34 15.41
N SER A 178 0.16 -4.60 15.85
CA SER A 178 1.33 -5.12 16.56
C SER A 178 2.52 -5.36 15.64
N TYR A 179 2.31 -5.53 14.33
CA TYR A 179 3.41 -5.84 13.41
C TYR A 179 4.51 -4.76 13.39
N PRO A 180 4.24 -3.48 13.04
CA PRO A 180 5.29 -2.46 12.99
C PRO A 180 5.77 -2.00 14.38
N VAL A 181 4.95 -2.17 15.44
CA VAL A 181 5.25 -1.64 16.78
C VAL A 181 5.94 -2.66 17.69
N LEU A 182 5.66 -3.96 17.50
CA LEU A 182 6.14 -5.02 18.38
C LEU A 182 6.92 -6.10 17.62
N LEU A 183 6.44 -6.57 16.47
CA LEU A 183 7.09 -7.68 15.77
C LEU A 183 8.35 -7.23 15.02
N GLU A 184 8.24 -6.16 14.22
CA GLU A 184 9.32 -5.64 13.39
C GLU A 184 10.54 -5.13 14.20
N PRO A 185 10.37 -4.39 15.30
CA PRO A 185 11.52 -3.90 16.09
C PRO A 185 12.22 -4.99 16.92
N VAL A 186 11.53 -6.10 17.21
CA VAL A 186 12.04 -7.14 18.12
C VAL A 186 12.61 -8.33 17.35
N PHE A 187 11.92 -8.79 16.32
CA PHE A 187 12.21 -10.08 15.66
C PHE A 187 12.68 -9.90 14.21
N GLY A 188 13.68 -10.70 13.83
CA GLY A 188 14.07 -10.86 12.42
C GLY A 188 13.02 -11.64 11.61
N LEU A 189 13.03 -11.53 10.28
CA LEU A 189 12.06 -12.20 9.40
C LEU A 189 12.08 -13.74 9.56
N GLY A 190 13.25 -14.34 9.77
CA GLY A 190 13.38 -15.78 10.04
C GLY A 190 12.70 -16.21 11.34
N GLU A 191 12.86 -15.42 12.42
CA GLU A 191 12.21 -15.66 13.71
C GLU A 191 10.69 -15.50 13.60
N GLN A 192 10.24 -14.47 12.88
CA GLN A 192 8.82 -14.26 12.60
C GLN A 192 8.20 -15.45 11.86
N ALA A 193 8.88 -15.98 10.83
CA ALA A 193 8.42 -17.15 10.08
C ALA A 193 8.35 -18.42 10.95
N ALA A 194 9.30 -18.60 11.87
CA ALA A 194 9.30 -19.70 12.83
C ALA A 194 8.13 -19.59 13.83
N LEU A 195 7.94 -18.40 14.44
CA LEU A 195 6.82 -18.13 15.36
C LEU A 195 5.47 -18.34 14.68
N TRP A 196 5.34 -17.89 13.43
CA TRP A 196 4.13 -18.11 12.63
C TRP A 196 3.86 -19.60 12.40
N SER A 197 4.91 -20.38 12.10
CA SER A 197 4.81 -21.83 11.89
C SER A 197 4.37 -22.58 13.15
N ILE A 198 4.88 -22.19 14.32
CA ILE A 198 4.42 -22.71 15.63
C ILE A 198 2.93 -22.38 15.84
N GLY A 199 2.54 -21.12 15.56
CA GLY A 199 1.16 -20.68 15.64
C GLY A 199 0.24 -21.48 14.70
N PHE A 200 0.70 -21.79 13.50
CA PHE A 200 -0.05 -22.59 12.52
C PHE A 200 -0.32 -24.02 13.04
N ALA A 201 0.68 -24.68 13.62
CA ALA A 201 0.52 -26.02 14.20
C ALA A 201 -0.46 -26.02 15.39
N LEU A 202 -0.39 -24.99 16.25
CA LEU A 202 -1.35 -24.78 17.33
C LEU A 202 -2.77 -24.58 16.79
N LEU A 203 -2.92 -23.75 15.75
CA LEU A 203 -4.20 -23.51 15.09
C LEU A 203 -4.79 -24.80 14.52
N ALA A 204 -3.99 -25.63 13.85
CA ALA A 204 -4.46 -26.91 13.31
C ALA A 204 -5.02 -27.82 14.40
N THR A 205 -4.38 -27.84 15.58
CA THR A 205 -4.86 -28.58 16.75
C THR A 205 -6.19 -28.02 17.25
N LEU A 206 -6.33 -26.71 17.38
CA LEU A 206 -7.57 -26.06 17.82
C LEU A 206 -8.73 -26.26 16.84
N ILE A 207 -8.46 -26.31 15.54
CA ILE A 207 -9.45 -26.63 14.50
C ILE A 207 -9.94 -28.07 14.66
N ALA A 208 -9.05 -29.03 14.92
CA ALA A 208 -9.43 -30.41 15.20
C ALA A 208 -10.34 -30.52 16.43
N VAL A 209 -10.05 -29.75 17.49
CA VAL A 209 -10.90 -29.65 18.68
C VAL A 209 -12.27 -29.05 18.34
N CYS A 210 -12.33 -27.94 17.61
CA CYS A 210 -13.61 -27.33 17.18
C CYS A 210 -14.48 -28.31 16.39
N GLY A 211 -13.88 -29.02 15.42
CA GLY A 211 -14.56 -30.03 14.63
C GLY A 211 -15.07 -31.19 15.47
N SER A 212 -14.27 -31.66 16.44
CA SER A 212 -14.66 -32.73 17.36
C SER A 212 -15.85 -32.33 18.24
N LEU A 213 -15.87 -31.09 18.74
CA LEU A 213 -17.00 -30.54 19.50
C LEU A 213 -18.27 -30.45 18.66
N MET A 214 -18.17 -30.02 17.39
CA MET A 214 -19.29 -30.01 16.45
C MET A 214 -19.84 -31.43 16.24
N LEU A 215 -18.96 -32.41 16.01
CA LEU A 215 -19.38 -33.81 15.81
C LEU A 215 -20.06 -34.39 17.06
N ALA A 216 -19.49 -34.16 18.25
CA ALA A 216 -20.10 -34.60 19.50
C ALA A 216 -21.52 -34.04 19.70
N ALA A 217 -21.74 -32.75 19.40
CA ALA A 217 -23.06 -32.13 19.48
C ALA A 217 -24.05 -32.70 18.45
N SER A 218 -23.57 -33.04 17.24
CA SER A 218 -24.39 -33.65 16.19
C SER A 218 -24.82 -35.09 16.52
N THR A 219 -24.03 -35.83 17.30
CA THR A 219 -24.40 -37.19 17.76
C THR A 219 -25.42 -37.18 18.90
N LEU A 220 -25.41 -36.13 19.73
CA LEU A 220 -26.37 -35.94 20.83
C LEU A 220 -27.73 -35.41 20.33
N SER A 221 -27.74 -34.76 19.17
CA SER A 221 -28.96 -34.35 18.47
C SER A 221 -29.39 -35.47 17.52
N ALA A 222 -30.36 -36.30 17.93
CA ALA A 222 -30.98 -37.32 17.06
C ALA A 222 -31.35 -36.74 15.67
N PRO A 223 -31.37 -37.54 14.59
CA PRO A 223 -31.46 -37.02 13.22
C PRO A 223 -32.77 -36.28 12.99
N ALA A 224 -32.76 -34.96 13.17
CA ALA A 224 -33.79 -34.07 12.66
C ALA A 224 -33.57 -33.88 11.15
N ASN A 225 -33.67 -34.97 10.40
CA ASN A 225 -33.97 -34.93 8.96
C ASN A 225 -35.46 -34.57 8.78
N THR A 226 -35.83 -33.42 9.32
CA THR A 226 -37.09 -32.75 9.02
C THR A 226 -36.74 -31.27 9.02
N PRO A 227 -36.90 -30.54 7.90
CA PRO A 227 -36.77 -29.10 7.93
C PRO A 227 -37.73 -28.64 9.02
N ALA A 228 -37.20 -28.00 10.06
CA ALA A 228 -38.00 -27.45 11.12
C ALA A 228 -38.93 -26.39 10.50
N ARG A 229 -40.12 -26.84 10.09
CA ARG A 229 -41.33 -26.04 10.15
C ARG A 229 -41.51 -25.74 11.64
N LEU A 230 -40.88 -24.67 12.10
CA LEU A 230 -41.28 -23.99 13.32
C LEU A 230 -42.67 -23.39 13.02
N SER A 231 -43.70 -24.23 13.13
CA SER A 231 -45.09 -23.78 13.28
C SER A 231 -45.25 -23.34 14.72
N LEU A 232 -44.82 -22.12 15.01
CA LEU A 232 -45.40 -21.34 16.10
C LEU A 232 -46.57 -20.59 15.47
N ALA A 233 -47.79 -21.02 15.79
CA ALA A 233 -49.04 -20.33 15.46
C ALA A 233 -49.38 -20.15 13.96
N GLY A 234 -49.21 -21.18 13.12
CA GLY A 234 -49.86 -21.22 11.80
C GLY A 234 -49.37 -20.19 10.76
N GLN A 235 -48.28 -19.47 11.04
CA GLN A 235 -47.59 -18.65 10.06
C GLN A 235 -46.35 -19.40 9.57
N THR A 236 -46.41 -19.89 8.33
CA THR A 236 -45.21 -20.30 7.60
C THR A 236 -44.32 -19.07 7.42
N ILE A 237 -43.27 -18.95 8.23
CA ILE A 237 -42.20 -18.00 7.96
C ILE A 237 -41.47 -18.54 6.73
N GLU A 238 -41.81 -18.02 5.55
CA GLU A 238 -40.99 -18.22 4.36
C GLU A 238 -39.59 -17.70 4.68
N VAL A 239 -38.59 -18.59 4.63
CA VAL A 239 -37.19 -18.18 4.65
C VAL A 239 -37.00 -17.30 3.42
N ALA A 240 -36.89 -15.99 3.61
CA ALA A 240 -36.76 -15.02 2.52
C ALA A 240 -35.68 -15.51 1.54
N THR A 241 -36.08 -15.80 0.31
CA THR A 241 -35.20 -16.38 -0.69
C THR A 241 -34.20 -15.32 -1.15
N VAL A 242 -32.90 -15.58 -0.98
CA VAL A 242 -31.83 -14.70 -1.49
C VAL A 242 -31.96 -14.57 -3.01
N THR A 243 -32.23 -13.36 -3.49
CA THR A 243 -32.41 -13.07 -4.91
C THR A 243 -31.07 -12.79 -5.61
N SER A 244 -31.04 -12.83 -6.95
CA SER A 244 -29.83 -12.43 -7.71
C SER A 244 -29.46 -10.96 -7.49
N ARG A 245 -30.46 -10.11 -7.21
CA ARG A 245 -30.25 -8.70 -6.86
C ARG A 245 -29.51 -8.56 -5.53
N ASP A 246 -29.89 -9.33 -4.51
CA ASP A 246 -29.20 -9.30 -3.20
C ASP A 246 -27.72 -9.66 -3.35
N ARG A 247 -27.43 -10.70 -4.13
CA ARG A 247 -26.05 -11.14 -4.43
C ARG A 247 -25.24 -10.03 -5.11
N ALA A 248 -25.80 -9.38 -6.13
CA ALA A 248 -25.14 -8.28 -6.83
C ALA A 248 -24.90 -7.07 -5.90
N VAL A 249 -25.86 -6.77 -5.02
CA VAL A 249 -25.73 -5.71 -4.01
C VAL A 249 -24.61 -6.03 -3.01
N TRP A 250 -24.51 -7.27 -2.53
CA TRP A 250 -23.41 -7.67 -1.64
C TRP A 250 -22.04 -7.52 -2.30
N ILE A 251 -21.91 -7.94 -3.56
CA ILE A 251 -20.68 -7.76 -4.34
C ILE A 251 -20.35 -6.27 -4.47
N ALA A 252 -21.32 -5.43 -4.85
CA ALA A 252 -21.10 -4.00 -5.04
C ALA A 252 -20.70 -3.28 -3.74
N LEU A 253 -21.38 -3.59 -2.63
CA LEU A 253 -21.11 -3.03 -1.31
C LEU A 253 -19.74 -3.47 -0.75
N ALA A 254 -19.20 -4.61 -1.18
CA ALA A 254 -17.84 -5.02 -0.83
C ALA A 254 -16.78 -4.49 -1.81
N PHE A 255 -17.14 -4.33 -3.08
CA PHE A 255 -16.26 -3.83 -4.15
C PHE A 255 -15.76 -2.42 -3.87
N VAL A 256 -16.67 -1.47 -3.63
CA VAL A 256 -16.32 -0.05 -3.48
C VAL A 256 -15.34 0.20 -2.33
N PRO A 257 -15.61 -0.24 -1.08
CA PRO A 257 -14.69 0.02 0.03
C PRO A 257 -13.36 -0.74 -0.11
N SER A 258 -13.35 -1.93 -0.72
CA SER A 258 -12.10 -2.65 -1.02
C SER A 258 -11.24 -1.93 -2.05
N ALA A 259 -11.85 -1.45 -3.14
CA ALA A 259 -11.17 -0.65 -4.15
C ALA A 259 -10.64 0.66 -3.55
N LEU A 260 -11.44 1.33 -2.70
CA LEU A 260 -11.03 2.54 -2.00
C LEU A 260 -9.86 2.31 -1.04
N LEU A 261 -9.83 1.17 -0.34
CA LEU A 261 -8.71 0.81 0.52
C LEU A 261 -7.40 0.79 -0.27
N VAL A 262 -7.38 0.12 -1.42
CA VAL A 262 -6.18 0.01 -2.28
C VAL A 262 -5.84 1.38 -2.89
N ALA A 263 -6.82 2.10 -3.42
CA ALA A 263 -6.63 3.41 -4.06
C ALA A 263 -6.14 4.47 -3.06
N PHE A 264 -6.74 4.53 -1.87
CA PHE A 264 -6.33 5.46 -0.81
C PHE A 264 -4.93 5.13 -0.28
N THR A 265 -4.60 3.84 -0.12
CA THR A 265 -3.25 3.42 0.29
C THR A 265 -2.21 3.83 -0.77
N THR A 266 -2.53 3.65 -2.05
CA THR A 266 -1.65 4.07 -3.16
C THR A 266 -1.46 5.58 -3.18
N PHE A 267 -2.54 6.34 -3.02
CA PHE A 267 -2.49 7.80 -2.91
C PHE A 267 -1.60 8.25 -1.74
N LEU A 268 -1.81 7.66 -0.55
CA LEU A 268 -1.03 7.95 0.66
C LEU A 268 0.47 7.69 0.48
N THR A 269 0.82 6.58 -0.16
CA THR A 269 2.19 6.06 -0.24
C THR A 269 2.99 6.62 -1.41
N THR A 270 2.30 7.08 -2.46
CA THR A 270 2.93 7.84 -3.55
C THR A 270 3.30 9.24 -3.07
N ASP A 271 2.41 9.91 -2.33
CA ASP A 271 2.57 11.33 -2.01
C ASP A 271 3.31 11.63 -0.70
N ILE A 272 3.28 10.74 0.32
CA ILE A 272 3.97 10.93 1.61
C ILE A 272 5.35 10.29 1.60
N ALA A 273 5.36 8.96 1.66
CA ALA A 273 6.54 8.14 1.74
C ALA A 273 6.13 6.70 1.40
N SER A 274 6.96 5.99 0.65
CA SER A 274 6.78 4.55 0.48
C SER A 274 7.33 3.83 1.71
N ALA A 275 6.50 3.68 2.75
CA ALA A 275 6.87 2.97 3.96
C ALA A 275 5.86 1.85 4.27
N PRO A 276 6.30 0.61 4.53
CA PRO A 276 5.40 -0.53 4.73
C PRO A 276 4.38 -0.35 5.87
N PHE A 277 4.75 0.37 6.94
CA PHE A 277 3.82 0.61 8.05
C PHE A 277 2.68 1.56 7.67
N LEU A 278 2.85 2.45 6.67
CA LEU A 278 1.77 3.34 6.22
C LEU A 278 0.62 2.54 5.58
N TRP A 279 0.88 1.33 5.07
CA TRP A 279 -0.13 0.43 4.51
C TRP A 279 -1.01 -0.20 5.59
N VAL A 280 -0.45 -0.40 6.77
CA VAL A 280 -1.13 -1.00 7.92
C VAL A 280 -2.29 -0.10 8.38
N LEU A 281 -2.13 1.23 8.31
CA LEU A 281 -3.11 2.18 8.85
C LEU A 281 -4.46 2.14 8.08
N PRO A 282 -4.53 2.27 6.74
CA PRO A 282 -5.79 2.13 6.00
C PRO A 282 -6.44 0.76 6.18
N LEU A 283 -5.65 -0.32 6.19
CA LEU A 283 -6.18 -1.67 6.36
C LEU A 283 -6.73 -1.91 7.77
N ALA A 284 -6.04 -1.46 8.81
CA ALA A 284 -6.54 -1.52 10.19
C ALA A 284 -7.82 -0.69 10.37
N ALA A 285 -7.88 0.51 9.77
CA ALA A 285 -9.08 1.33 9.71
C ALA A 285 -10.25 0.60 9.02
N PHE A 286 -9.99 -0.01 7.85
CA PHE A 286 -10.95 -0.82 7.11
C PHE A 286 -11.51 -1.96 7.97
N LEU A 287 -10.67 -2.75 8.65
CA LEU A 287 -11.12 -3.83 9.54
C LEU A 287 -11.85 -3.31 10.77
N GLY A 288 -11.41 -2.17 11.32
CA GLY A 288 -12.08 -1.48 12.42
C GLY A 288 -13.54 -1.16 12.09
N THR A 289 -13.84 -0.82 10.84
CA THR A 289 -15.22 -0.59 10.42
C THR A 289 -16.09 -1.85 10.53
N PHE A 290 -15.56 -3.06 10.24
CA PHE A 290 -16.28 -4.31 10.46
C PHE A 290 -16.58 -4.52 11.94
N ILE A 291 -15.60 -4.29 12.82
CA ILE A 291 -15.77 -4.36 14.28
C ILE A 291 -16.90 -3.42 14.73
N ILE A 292 -16.93 -2.18 14.22
CA ILE A 292 -17.93 -1.17 14.59
C ILE A 292 -19.33 -1.52 14.08
N THR A 293 -19.44 -2.09 12.88
CA THR A 293 -20.72 -2.23 12.15
C THR A 293 -21.38 -3.60 12.26
N PHE A 294 -20.61 -4.68 12.43
CA PHE A 294 -21.10 -6.06 12.53
C PHE A 294 -21.57 -6.38 13.96
N ARG A 295 -22.62 -5.69 14.38
CA ARG A 295 -23.26 -5.84 15.70
C ARG A 295 -24.71 -5.38 15.65
N ASP A 296 -25.55 -5.94 16.51
CA ASP A 296 -26.99 -5.60 16.52
C ASP A 296 -27.23 -4.16 16.95
N LYS A 297 -26.57 -3.73 18.02
CA LYS A 297 -26.62 -2.34 18.51
C LYS A 297 -25.55 -1.50 17.82
N PRO A 298 -25.91 -0.63 16.84
CA PRO A 298 -24.92 0.17 16.15
C PRO A 298 -24.29 1.19 17.10
N LEU A 299 -22.97 1.35 17.04
CA LEU A 299 -22.28 2.42 17.76
C LEU A 299 -22.52 3.80 17.12
N ILE A 300 -22.70 3.82 15.80
CA ILE A 300 -22.95 5.03 15.01
C ILE A 300 -24.29 4.87 14.31
N ALA A 301 -25.18 5.84 14.48
CA ALA A 301 -26.49 5.81 13.86
C ALA A 301 -26.37 5.78 12.32
N HIS A 302 -27.08 4.84 11.68
CA HIS A 302 -27.02 4.68 10.23
C HIS A 302 -27.45 5.96 9.47
N ALA A 303 -28.46 6.67 9.99
CA ALA A 303 -28.90 7.96 9.44
C ALA A 303 -27.79 9.02 9.46
N PHE A 304 -26.93 9.03 10.49
CA PHE A 304 -25.79 9.95 10.56
C PHE A 304 -24.80 9.68 9.43
N LEU A 305 -24.48 8.41 9.18
CA LEU A 305 -23.56 8.01 8.11
C LEU A 305 -24.07 8.50 6.74
N LEU A 306 -25.32 8.19 6.40
CA LEU A 306 -25.95 8.58 5.13
C LEU A 306 -26.08 10.09 4.95
N ASN A 307 -26.36 10.82 6.03
CA ASN A 307 -26.52 12.28 5.96
C ASN A 307 -25.19 13.00 5.71
N ARG A 308 -24.09 12.48 6.26
CA ARG A 308 -22.76 13.09 6.14
C ARG A 308 -21.97 12.62 4.92
N GLN A 309 -22.28 11.44 4.37
CA GLN A 309 -21.49 10.81 3.30
C GLN A 309 -21.20 11.76 2.12
N ALA A 310 -22.23 12.31 1.48
CA ALA A 310 -22.06 13.18 0.31
C ALA A 310 -21.26 14.45 0.62
N MET A 311 -21.42 15.02 1.81
CA MET A 311 -20.72 16.24 2.22
C MET A 311 -19.22 15.99 2.40
N ILE A 312 -18.84 14.91 3.09
CA ILE A 312 -17.43 14.58 3.32
C ILE A 312 -16.77 14.10 2.03
N VAL A 313 -17.48 13.32 1.21
CA VAL A 313 -17.00 12.92 -0.13
C VAL A 313 -16.76 14.16 -1.00
N GLY A 314 -17.72 15.09 -1.06
CA GLY A 314 -17.55 16.34 -1.80
C GLY A 314 -16.36 17.16 -1.29
N LEU A 315 -16.17 17.24 0.02
CA LEU A 315 -15.03 17.94 0.61
C LEU A 315 -13.69 17.29 0.23
N ALA A 316 -13.60 15.96 0.28
CA ALA A 316 -12.41 15.23 -0.15
C ALA A 316 -12.11 15.48 -1.63
N VAL A 317 -13.11 15.36 -2.51
CA VAL A 317 -12.97 15.64 -3.95
C VAL A 317 -12.51 17.09 -4.19
N PHE A 318 -13.12 18.07 -3.53
CA PHE A 318 -12.71 19.47 -3.62
C PHE A 318 -11.26 19.69 -3.17
N ALA A 319 -10.88 19.09 -2.04
CA ALA A 319 -9.56 19.26 -1.48
C ALA A 319 -8.48 18.63 -2.38
N THR A 320 -8.75 17.48 -2.99
CA THR A 320 -7.84 16.86 -3.99
C THR A 320 -7.71 17.68 -5.27
N ALA A 321 -8.71 18.50 -5.63
CA ALA A 321 -8.66 19.38 -6.79
C ALA A 321 -7.86 20.68 -6.55
N SER A 322 -7.61 21.02 -5.29
CA SER A 322 -7.13 22.35 -4.86
C SER A 322 -5.76 22.31 -4.17
N VAL A 323 -4.96 21.26 -4.42
CA VAL A 323 -3.75 20.96 -3.63
C VAL A 323 -2.65 21.99 -3.88
N SER A 324 -2.62 23.01 -3.02
CA SER A 324 -1.41 23.74 -2.64
C SER A 324 -0.77 23.05 -1.42
N ALA A 325 0.48 23.38 -1.09
CA ALA A 325 1.17 22.82 0.08
C ALA A 325 0.40 23.02 1.40
N MET A 326 -0.26 24.16 1.59
CA MET A 326 -1.10 24.46 2.77
C MET A 326 -2.39 23.64 2.81
N ALA A 327 -2.95 23.28 1.64
CA ALA A 327 -4.20 22.52 1.53
C ALA A 327 -4.02 21.00 1.68
N TRP A 328 -2.78 20.50 1.63
CA TRP A 328 -2.51 19.06 1.59
C TRP A 328 -2.94 18.35 2.88
N ASN A 329 -2.67 18.92 4.06
CA ASN A 329 -3.13 18.36 5.34
C ASN A 329 -4.66 18.25 5.42
N ILE A 330 -5.36 19.27 4.92
CA ILE A 330 -6.83 19.29 4.86
C ILE A 330 -7.31 18.23 3.86
N ALA A 331 -6.67 18.12 2.70
CA ALA A 331 -7.00 17.11 1.69
C ALA A 331 -6.82 15.69 2.22
N MET A 332 -5.74 15.42 2.96
CA MET A 332 -5.48 14.13 3.57
C MET A 332 -6.51 13.81 4.66
N ALA A 333 -6.80 14.74 5.56
CA ALA A 333 -7.80 14.56 6.61
C ALA A 333 -9.21 14.34 6.03
N ALA A 334 -9.60 15.13 5.02
CA ALA A 334 -10.88 14.98 4.34
C ALA A 334 -10.97 13.64 3.60
N SER A 335 -9.89 13.21 2.93
CA SER A 335 -9.81 11.94 2.21
C SER A 335 -9.91 10.74 3.15
N LEU A 336 -9.21 10.77 4.29
CA LEU A 336 -9.32 9.75 5.33
C LEU A 336 -10.73 9.69 5.92
N ALA A 337 -11.33 10.85 6.22
CA ALA A 337 -12.70 10.92 6.72
C ALA A 337 -13.71 10.37 5.70
N ALA A 338 -13.54 10.68 4.41
CA ALA A 338 -14.39 10.16 3.34
C ALA A 338 -14.25 8.64 3.20
N PHE A 339 -13.01 8.13 3.17
CA PHE A 339 -12.71 6.71 3.14
C PHE A 339 -13.39 5.94 4.30
N LEU A 340 -13.20 6.41 5.54
CA LEU A 340 -13.79 5.80 6.73
C LEU A 340 -15.32 5.83 6.68
N LEU A 341 -15.91 6.98 6.34
CA LEU A 341 -17.35 7.15 6.34
C LEU A 341 -18.03 6.30 5.27
N VAL A 342 -17.46 6.24 4.07
CA VAL A 342 -17.94 5.39 2.98
C VAL A 342 -17.85 3.92 3.37
N THR A 343 -16.71 3.49 3.92
CA THR A 343 -16.49 2.10 4.33
C THR A 343 -17.46 1.69 5.44
N LEU A 344 -17.64 2.52 6.47
CA LEU A 344 -18.64 2.31 7.53
C LEU A 344 -20.06 2.19 6.98
N THR A 345 -20.42 3.03 6.00
CA THR A 345 -21.75 3.00 5.37
C THR A 345 -21.96 1.67 4.65
N CYS A 346 -21.01 1.27 3.80
CA CYS A 346 -21.12 0.04 3.01
C CYS A 346 -21.11 -1.21 3.90
N HIS A 347 -20.25 -1.27 4.92
CA HIS A 347 -20.21 -2.40 5.85
C HIS A 347 -21.45 -2.47 6.75
N ARG A 348 -22.03 -1.33 7.14
CA ARG A 348 -23.31 -1.33 7.86
C ARG A 348 -24.44 -1.87 6.98
N GLU A 349 -24.50 -1.47 5.72
CA GLU A 349 -25.48 -2.00 4.75
C GLU A 349 -25.30 -3.50 4.52
N LEU A 350 -24.06 -4.00 4.42
CA LEU A 350 -23.78 -5.44 4.37
C LEU A 350 -24.31 -6.17 5.61
N TYR A 351 -24.08 -5.62 6.81
CA TYR A 351 -24.58 -6.22 8.05
C TYR A 351 -26.12 -6.28 8.10
N LEU A 352 -26.78 -5.19 7.67
CA LEU A 352 -28.24 -5.11 7.66
C LEU A 352 -28.87 -6.04 6.61
N ARG A 353 -28.16 -6.33 5.52
CA ARG A 353 -28.60 -7.20 4.41
C ARG A 353 -28.09 -8.63 4.53
N ARG A 354 -27.46 -9.01 5.64
CA ARG A 354 -26.91 -10.36 5.85
C ARG A 354 -28.05 -11.41 5.86
N PRO A 355 -27.88 -12.58 5.23
CA PRO A 355 -28.90 -13.61 5.23
C PRO A 355 -28.84 -14.46 6.51
N ALA A 356 -29.81 -15.37 6.67
CA ALA A 356 -29.80 -16.36 7.75
C ALA A 356 -28.54 -17.25 7.72
N ALA A 357 -28.20 -17.87 8.86
CA ALA A 357 -27.00 -18.70 9.04
C ALA A 357 -26.84 -19.83 7.99
N THR A 358 -27.93 -20.32 7.41
CA THR A 358 -27.93 -21.33 6.34
C THR A 358 -27.27 -20.85 5.04
N LYS A 359 -27.20 -19.53 4.81
CA LYS A 359 -26.59 -18.89 3.64
C LYS A 359 -25.31 -18.13 3.97
N LEU A 360 -24.78 -18.30 5.19
CA LEU A 360 -23.62 -17.57 5.70
C LEU A 360 -22.37 -17.73 4.82
N THR A 361 -22.07 -18.96 4.38
CA THR A 361 -20.88 -19.21 3.55
C THR A 361 -21.03 -18.61 2.14
N GLU A 362 -22.25 -18.60 1.58
CA GLU A 362 -22.56 -17.93 0.30
C GLU A 362 -22.40 -16.41 0.41
N PHE A 363 -22.86 -15.83 1.52
CA PHE A 363 -22.70 -14.40 1.80
C PHE A 363 -21.23 -13.98 1.89
N TYR A 364 -20.43 -14.69 2.69
CA TYR A 364 -19.00 -14.41 2.82
C TYR A 364 -18.25 -14.61 1.50
N LEU A 365 -18.59 -15.63 0.72
CA LEU A 365 -18.04 -15.87 -0.61
C LEU A 365 -18.26 -14.66 -1.53
N LEU A 366 -19.50 -14.17 -1.64
CA LEU A 366 -19.84 -13.04 -2.52
C LEU A 366 -19.26 -11.72 -2.02
N MET A 367 -19.19 -11.52 -0.71
CA MET A 367 -18.49 -10.38 -0.11
C MET A 367 -16.98 -10.43 -0.44
N SER A 368 -16.34 -11.59 -0.35
CA SER A 368 -14.93 -11.75 -0.73
C SER A 368 -14.72 -11.52 -2.23
N LEU A 369 -15.65 -11.98 -3.08
CA LEU A 369 -15.61 -11.74 -4.53
C LEU A 369 -15.64 -10.25 -4.86
N GLY A 370 -16.56 -9.50 -4.25
CA GLY A 370 -16.58 -8.04 -4.37
C GLY A 370 -15.27 -7.42 -3.92
N GLY A 371 -14.73 -7.87 -2.78
CA GLY A 371 -13.42 -7.46 -2.28
C GLY A 371 -12.29 -7.63 -3.29
N VAL A 372 -12.13 -8.83 -3.87
CA VAL A 372 -11.09 -9.14 -4.87
C VAL A 372 -11.26 -8.31 -6.13
N LEU A 373 -12.49 -8.20 -6.65
CA LEU A 373 -12.77 -7.40 -7.85
C LEU A 373 -12.41 -5.94 -7.64
N GLY A 374 -12.70 -5.39 -6.45
CA GLY A 374 -12.31 -4.03 -6.07
C GLY A 374 -10.79 -3.85 -6.03
N GLY A 375 -10.07 -4.81 -5.45
CA GLY A 375 -8.61 -4.81 -5.43
C GLY A 375 -8.01 -4.91 -6.84
N ILE A 376 -8.50 -5.83 -7.69
CA ILE A 376 -8.04 -5.97 -9.08
C ILE A 376 -8.25 -4.66 -9.85
N PHE A 377 -9.41 -4.03 -9.69
CA PHE A 377 -9.69 -2.74 -10.32
C PHE A 377 -8.64 -1.69 -9.93
N ALA A 378 -8.41 -1.49 -8.63
CA ALA A 378 -7.52 -0.44 -8.14
C ALA A 378 -6.02 -0.73 -8.35
N ALA A 379 -5.58 -1.99 -8.18
CA ALA A 379 -4.16 -2.34 -8.23
C ALA A 379 -3.64 -2.73 -9.61
N LEU A 380 -4.49 -3.30 -10.49
CA LEU A 380 -4.03 -3.90 -11.75
C LEU A 380 -4.63 -3.21 -12.99
N ILE A 381 -5.89 -2.78 -12.92
CA ILE A 381 -6.59 -2.16 -14.05
C ILE A 381 -6.34 -0.64 -14.07
N ALA A 382 -6.57 0.04 -12.95
CA ALA A 382 -6.47 1.49 -12.86
C ALA A 382 -5.09 2.05 -13.27
N PRO A 383 -3.94 1.45 -12.90
CA PRO A 383 -2.63 1.95 -13.33
C PRO A 383 -2.38 1.87 -14.84
N LYS A 384 -3.12 1.01 -15.57
CA LYS A 384 -3.02 0.88 -17.02
C LYS A 384 -3.94 1.84 -17.78
N ILE A 385 -4.97 2.36 -17.11
CA ILE A 385 -5.96 3.28 -17.70
C ILE A 385 -5.61 4.73 -17.35
N PHE A 386 -5.13 4.97 -16.13
CA PHE A 386 -4.88 6.31 -15.60
C PHE A 386 -3.39 6.56 -15.40
N THR A 387 -2.92 7.72 -15.86
CA THR A 387 -1.54 8.22 -15.66
C THR A 387 -1.31 8.77 -14.25
N THR A 388 -2.38 8.91 -13.44
CA THR A 388 -2.35 9.32 -12.03
C THR A 388 -3.28 8.42 -11.21
N VAL A 389 -3.33 8.60 -9.89
CA VAL A 389 -4.20 7.83 -8.97
C VAL A 389 -5.66 8.33 -9.03
N PHE A 390 -6.22 8.40 -10.24
CA PHE A 390 -7.55 8.95 -10.51
C PHE A 390 -8.69 8.03 -10.01
N GLU A 391 -8.42 6.74 -9.86
CA GLU A 391 -9.38 5.78 -9.32
C GLU A 391 -9.86 6.13 -7.90
N PHE A 392 -9.05 6.84 -7.09
CA PHE A 392 -9.44 7.24 -5.74
C PHE A 392 -10.62 8.22 -5.73
N PRO A 393 -10.55 9.42 -6.34
CA PRO A 393 -11.68 10.33 -6.40
C PRO A 393 -12.88 9.75 -7.18
N LEU A 394 -12.64 8.93 -8.21
CA LEU A 394 -13.69 8.22 -8.93
C LEU A 394 -14.51 7.31 -8.00
N LEU A 395 -13.84 6.45 -7.24
CA LEU A 395 -14.49 5.53 -6.31
C LEU A 395 -15.22 6.25 -5.17
N LEU A 396 -14.71 7.41 -4.74
CA LEU A 396 -15.41 8.25 -3.76
C LEU A 396 -16.76 8.72 -4.28
N ALA A 397 -16.89 9.13 -5.55
CA ALA A 397 -18.20 9.47 -6.10
C ALA A 397 -19.07 8.25 -6.39
N VAL A 398 -18.49 7.16 -6.91
CA VAL A 398 -19.22 5.88 -7.12
C VAL A 398 -19.82 5.39 -5.80
N SER A 399 -19.16 5.64 -4.67
CA SER A 399 -19.68 5.28 -3.35
C SER A 399 -21.03 5.90 -3.01
N LEU A 400 -21.39 7.03 -3.61
CA LEU A 400 -22.69 7.65 -3.40
C LEU A 400 -23.83 6.82 -3.99
N LEU A 401 -23.54 5.94 -4.95
CA LEU A 401 -24.49 4.97 -5.51
C LEU A 401 -24.77 3.81 -4.55
N MET A 402 -23.95 3.62 -3.52
CA MET A 402 -24.08 2.54 -2.54
C MET A 402 -25.11 2.82 -1.44
N ARG A 403 -25.87 3.92 -1.54
CA ARG A 403 -26.91 4.26 -0.55
C ARG A 403 -28.12 3.33 -0.68
N PRO A 404 -28.77 2.95 0.44
CA PRO A 404 -29.94 2.08 0.42
C PRO A 404 -31.08 2.63 -0.43
N ASP A 405 -31.30 3.95 -0.42
CA ASP A 405 -32.37 4.61 -1.20
C ASP A 405 -32.23 4.36 -2.72
N ILE A 406 -30.98 4.18 -3.19
CA ILE A 406 -30.65 3.90 -4.58
C ILE A 406 -30.69 2.40 -4.83
N LEU A 407 -30.01 1.62 -3.98
CA LEU A 407 -29.90 0.17 -4.13
C LEU A 407 -31.26 -0.53 -4.07
N ASP A 408 -32.19 0.01 -3.28
CA ASP A 408 -33.56 -0.48 -3.17
C ASP A 408 -34.48 0.09 -4.24
N GLY A 409 -34.03 1.09 -5.02
CA GLY A 409 -34.83 1.74 -6.06
C GLY A 409 -35.94 2.63 -5.50
N ARG A 410 -35.73 3.22 -4.32
CA ARG A 410 -36.72 4.08 -3.62
C ARG A 410 -36.71 5.53 -4.10
N LEU A 411 -35.74 5.91 -4.92
CA LEU A 411 -35.69 7.25 -5.53
C LEU A 411 -36.73 7.39 -6.65
N ASP A 412 -37.51 8.46 -6.58
CA ASP A 412 -38.46 8.84 -7.63
C ASP A 412 -37.73 9.09 -8.97
N ARG A 413 -38.33 8.64 -10.07
CA ARG A 413 -37.89 8.88 -11.45
C ARG A 413 -37.67 10.37 -11.72
N LYS A 414 -38.49 11.25 -11.15
CA LYS A 414 -38.33 12.70 -11.28
C LYS A 414 -37.00 13.19 -10.70
N ALA A 415 -36.58 12.65 -9.56
CA ALA A 415 -35.30 13.01 -8.93
C ALA A 415 -34.11 12.56 -9.78
N TRP A 416 -34.20 11.38 -10.41
CA TRP A 416 -33.18 10.90 -11.36
C TRP A 416 -33.07 11.76 -12.61
N LEU A 417 -34.20 12.14 -13.21
CA LEU A 417 -34.22 13.01 -14.39
C LEU A 417 -33.65 14.40 -14.08
N GLN A 418 -33.95 14.96 -12.91
CA GLN A 418 -33.39 16.23 -12.46
C GLN A 418 -31.87 16.15 -12.23
N ALA A 419 -31.40 15.08 -11.58
CA ALA A 419 -29.97 14.85 -11.38
C ALA A 419 -29.22 14.68 -12.70
N ALA A 420 -29.76 13.87 -13.62
CA ALA A 420 -29.18 13.65 -14.95
C ALA A 420 -29.17 14.93 -15.80
N GLY A 421 -30.27 15.70 -15.77
CA GLY A 421 -30.36 16.98 -16.47
C GLY A 421 -29.37 18.02 -15.94
N ALA A 422 -29.22 18.12 -14.61
CA ALA A 422 -28.23 19.00 -13.99
C ALA A 422 -26.79 18.59 -14.34
N LEU A 423 -26.48 17.28 -14.25
CA LEU A 423 -25.17 16.75 -14.63
C LEU A 423 -24.85 17.04 -16.10
N LEU A 424 -25.81 16.82 -17.01
CA LEU A 424 -25.64 17.10 -18.44
C LEU A 424 -25.41 18.60 -18.70
N ALA A 425 -26.20 19.48 -18.08
CA ALA A 425 -26.05 20.93 -18.24
C ALA A 425 -24.67 21.40 -17.76
N ILE A 426 -24.20 20.91 -16.60
CA ILE A 426 -22.87 21.22 -16.09
C ILE A 426 -21.78 20.66 -17.01
N THR A 427 -21.96 19.44 -17.53
CA THR A 427 -21.02 18.83 -18.50
C THR A 427 -20.86 19.70 -19.74
N VAL A 428 -21.98 20.13 -20.33
CA VAL A 428 -21.98 21.00 -21.52
C VAL A 428 -21.30 22.34 -21.21
N LEU A 429 -21.57 22.93 -20.04
CA LEU A 429 -20.94 24.16 -19.61
C LEU A 429 -19.42 24.02 -19.45
N LEU A 430 -18.96 22.94 -18.82
CA LEU A 430 -17.54 22.63 -18.64
C LEU A 430 -16.82 22.44 -19.98
N LEU A 431 -17.42 21.71 -20.92
CA LEU A 431 -16.87 21.50 -22.26
C LEU A 431 -16.84 22.80 -23.09
N ALA A 432 -17.89 23.62 -23.01
CA ALA A 432 -17.89 24.93 -23.66
C ALA A 432 -16.78 25.83 -23.10
N THR A 433 -16.58 25.80 -21.79
CA THR A 433 -15.53 26.54 -21.11
C THR A 433 -14.14 26.03 -21.50
N MET A 434 -13.94 24.71 -21.64
CA MET A 434 -12.71 24.15 -22.20
C MET A 434 -12.43 24.62 -23.60
N THR A 435 -13.46 24.61 -24.45
CA THR A 435 -13.31 25.02 -25.85
C THR A 435 -12.85 26.49 -25.93
N LEU A 436 -13.46 27.37 -25.12
CA LEU A 436 -13.08 28.78 -25.02
C LEU A 436 -11.66 29.01 -24.47
N ILE A 437 -11.21 28.16 -23.56
CA ILE A 437 -9.84 28.20 -23.04
C ILE A 437 -8.85 27.76 -24.12
N SER A 438 -9.13 26.63 -24.78
CA SER A 438 -8.28 26.08 -25.83
C SER A 438 -8.18 26.98 -27.06
N SER A 439 -9.17 27.85 -27.30
CA SER A 439 -9.17 28.83 -28.38
C SER A 439 -8.46 30.15 -28.03
N GLY A 440 -7.90 30.29 -26.82
CA GLY A 440 -7.19 31.49 -26.38
C GLY A 440 -8.08 32.70 -26.09
N VAL A 441 -9.40 32.52 -26.01
CA VAL A 441 -10.38 33.61 -25.78
C VAL A 441 -10.39 34.07 -24.32
N VAL A 442 -9.97 33.21 -23.39
CA VAL A 442 -9.94 33.49 -21.94
C VAL A 442 -8.52 33.32 -21.40
N GLU A 443 -7.84 34.42 -21.09
CA GLU A 443 -6.56 34.43 -20.38
C GLU A 443 -6.80 34.30 -18.86
N GLY A 444 -6.48 33.14 -18.27
CA GLY A 444 -6.70 32.93 -16.82
C GLY A 444 -6.74 31.48 -16.35
N HIS A 445 -5.91 30.62 -16.93
CA HIS A 445 -6.07 29.16 -16.85
C HIS A 445 -5.84 28.54 -15.47
N MET A 446 -5.00 29.13 -14.60
CA MET A 446 -4.44 28.38 -13.45
C MET A 446 -5.40 28.16 -12.26
N LYS A 447 -6.49 28.93 -12.12
CA LYS A 447 -7.40 28.82 -10.95
C LYS A 447 -8.83 28.40 -11.29
N LEU A 448 -9.16 28.25 -12.57
CA LEU A 448 -10.54 28.00 -12.99
C LEU A 448 -11.08 26.67 -12.46
N ARG A 449 -10.28 25.59 -12.52
CA ARG A 449 -10.66 24.29 -11.94
C ARG A 449 -11.06 24.44 -10.48
N VAL A 450 -10.21 25.08 -9.67
CA VAL A 450 -10.46 25.31 -8.24
C VAL A 450 -11.73 26.12 -8.01
N VAL A 451 -11.93 27.21 -8.77
CA VAL A 451 -13.11 28.08 -8.64
C VAL A 451 -14.40 27.33 -8.99
N VAL A 452 -14.43 26.59 -10.10
CA VAL A 452 -15.60 25.83 -10.52
C VAL A 452 -15.94 24.75 -9.51
N VAL A 453 -14.94 23.98 -9.04
CA VAL A 453 -15.16 22.95 -8.02
C VAL A 453 -15.61 23.58 -6.70
N ALA A 454 -15.09 24.76 -6.32
CA ALA A 454 -15.55 25.50 -5.13
C ALA A 454 -17.02 25.95 -5.24
N ILE A 455 -17.45 26.43 -6.40
CA ILE A 455 -18.85 26.82 -6.66
C ILE A 455 -19.76 25.59 -6.55
N LEU A 456 -19.38 24.47 -7.18
CA LEU A 456 -20.14 23.22 -7.11
C LEU A 456 -20.20 22.68 -5.67
N PHE A 457 -19.11 22.80 -4.91
CA PHE A 457 -19.08 22.42 -3.50
C PHE A 457 -19.98 23.33 -2.65
N ALA A 458 -19.98 24.65 -2.87
CA ALA A 458 -20.87 25.58 -2.19
C ALA A 458 -22.35 25.29 -2.52
N ALA A 459 -22.67 25.00 -3.79
CA ALA A 459 -24.00 24.56 -4.19
C ALA A 459 -24.40 23.26 -3.49
N MET A 460 -23.45 22.32 -3.32
CA MET A 460 -23.70 21.05 -2.61
C MET A 460 -24.04 21.29 -1.13
N ILE A 461 -23.39 22.26 -0.48
CA ILE A 461 -23.71 22.69 0.89
C ILE A 461 -25.11 23.32 0.94
N TYR A 462 -25.44 24.19 -0.03
CA TYR A 462 -26.76 24.84 -0.10
C TYR A 462 -27.91 23.82 -0.22
N TYR A 463 -27.75 22.81 -1.08
CA TYR A 463 -28.73 21.73 -1.27
C TYR A 463 -28.60 20.57 -0.26
N ALA A 464 -28.13 20.83 0.97
CA ALA A 464 -27.89 19.81 1.99
C ALA A 464 -29.10 18.92 2.32
N ALA A 465 -30.32 19.42 2.14
CA ALA A 465 -31.56 18.69 2.40
C ALA A 465 -31.96 17.71 1.28
N GLU A 466 -31.35 17.79 0.10
CA GLU A 466 -31.77 17.05 -1.09
C GLU A 466 -30.70 16.03 -1.53
N PRO A 467 -30.83 14.73 -1.18
CA PRO A 467 -29.82 13.71 -1.46
C PRO A 467 -29.46 13.58 -2.94
N SER A 468 -30.45 13.60 -3.84
CA SER A 468 -30.24 13.45 -5.29
C SER A 468 -29.42 14.60 -5.89
N ARG A 469 -29.70 15.84 -5.47
CA ARG A 469 -28.94 17.03 -5.92
C ARG A 469 -27.51 17.00 -5.43
N ARG A 470 -27.28 16.60 -4.17
CA ARG A 470 -25.92 16.45 -3.62
C ARG A 470 -25.07 15.49 -4.45
N MET A 471 -25.64 14.35 -4.81
CA MET A 471 -24.93 13.36 -5.63
C MET A 471 -24.61 13.88 -7.02
N ALA A 472 -25.56 14.54 -7.68
CA ALA A 472 -25.34 15.15 -8.99
C ALA A 472 -24.22 16.20 -8.95
N LEU A 473 -24.17 17.01 -7.88
CA LEU A 473 -23.14 18.01 -7.67
C LEU A 473 -21.78 17.37 -7.40
N THR A 474 -21.68 16.32 -6.57
CA THR A 474 -20.43 15.58 -6.40
C THR A 474 -19.93 14.95 -7.70
N ALA A 475 -20.81 14.34 -8.49
CA ALA A 475 -20.46 13.80 -9.81
C ALA A 475 -19.98 14.91 -10.76
N SER A 476 -20.62 16.08 -10.71
CA SER A 476 -20.21 17.25 -11.48
C SER A 476 -18.85 17.80 -11.06
N MET A 477 -18.51 17.74 -9.77
CA MET A 477 -17.19 18.11 -9.26
C MET A 477 -16.09 17.20 -9.82
N LEU A 478 -16.33 15.88 -9.87
CA LEU A 478 -15.39 14.96 -10.52
C LEU A 478 -15.22 15.26 -12.01
N LEU A 479 -16.33 15.54 -12.69
CA LEU A 479 -16.29 15.86 -14.10
C LEU A 479 -15.52 17.17 -14.35
N ALA A 480 -15.67 18.16 -13.48
CA ALA A 480 -14.88 19.39 -13.53
C ALA A 480 -13.38 19.13 -13.33
N ILE A 481 -12.99 18.19 -12.46
CA ILE A 481 -11.59 17.79 -12.29
C ILE A 481 -11.05 17.11 -13.55
N LEU A 482 -11.85 16.25 -14.19
CA LEU A 482 -11.49 15.55 -15.42
C LEU A 482 -11.34 16.46 -16.63
N ILE A 483 -12.28 17.40 -16.79
CA ILE A 483 -12.39 18.23 -17.98
C ILE A 483 -11.50 19.46 -17.89
N LEU A 484 -11.46 20.13 -16.72
CA LEU A 484 -10.72 21.38 -16.57
C LEU A 484 -9.23 21.09 -16.32
N PRO A 485 -8.27 21.86 -16.87
CA PRO A 485 -6.84 21.63 -16.70
C PRO A 485 -6.40 21.95 -15.26
N GLU A 486 -5.31 21.31 -14.82
CA GLU A 486 -4.76 21.48 -13.46
C GLU A 486 -4.04 22.82 -13.27
N GLY A 487 -3.88 23.60 -14.33
CA GLY A 487 -3.22 24.90 -14.31
C GLY A 487 -1.69 24.83 -14.23
N LYS A 488 -1.09 23.68 -13.90
CA LYS A 488 0.35 23.44 -14.05
C LYS A 488 0.60 23.14 -15.54
N GLY A 489 1.35 23.99 -16.23
CA GLY A 489 1.64 23.87 -17.67
C GLY A 489 2.14 22.48 -18.06
N ASP A 490 1.93 22.08 -19.32
CA ASP A 490 2.31 20.83 -19.99
C ASP A 490 2.91 19.74 -19.08
N ALA A 491 2.10 19.28 -18.12
CA ALA A 491 2.53 18.30 -17.15
C ALA A 491 2.49 16.91 -17.79
N HIS A 492 3.64 16.39 -18.19
CA HIS A 492 3.76 15.01 -18.64
C HIS A 492 3.76 14.10 -17.41
N ALA A 493 2.75 13.22 -17.30
CA ALA A 493 2.64 12.27 -16.20
C ALA A 493 2.68 10.83 -16.72
N VAL A 494 3.55 10.01 -16.13
CA VAL A 494 3.68 8.59 -16.43
C VAL A 494 3.50 7.80 -15.14
N ARG A 495 2.74 6.71 -15.21
CA ARG A 495 2.53 5.78 -14.09
C ARG A 495 3.14 4.43 -14.43
N SER A 496 4.13 4.01 -13.65
CA SER A 496 4.83 2.73 -13.78
C SER A 496 4.48 1.80 -12.61
N PHE A 497 5.15 0.64 -12.52
CA PHE A 497 5.09 -0.21 -11.32
C PHE A 497 5.70 0.49 -10.10
N PHE A 498 6.66 1.40 -10.27
CA PHE A 498 7.41 2.02 -9.17
C PHE A 498 6.79 3.31 -8.65
N GLY A 499 5.86 3.92 -9.39
CA GLY A 499 5.11 5.08 -8.92
C GLY A 499 4.56 5.96 -10.03
N VAL A 500 4.25 7.21 -9.68
CA VAL A 500 3.81 8.26 -10.62
C VAL A 500 4.92 9.29 -10.75
N HIS A 501 5.44 9.44 -11.96
CA HIS A 501 6.42 10.45 -12.33
C HIS A 501 5.73 11.60 -13.03
N ARG A 502 6.10 12.83 -12.69
CA ARG A 502 5.59 14.04 -13.34
C ARG A 502 6.74 14.94 -13.75
N VAL A 503 6.73 15.35 -15.02
CA VAL A 503 7.58 16.44 -15.52
C VAL A 503 6.71 17.69 -15.54
N ILE A 504 7.09 18.70 -14.76
CA ILE A 504 6.37 19.98 -14.71
C ILE A 504 7.33 21.13 -14.91
N GLU A 505 6.83 22.25 -15.44
CA GLU A 505 7.57 23.51 -15.47
C GLU A 505 7.12 24.43 -14.32
N THR A 506 8.04 25.23 -13.81
CA THR A 506 7.70 26.26 -12.82
C THR A 506 6.80 27.33 -13.44
N PRO A 507 5.96 28.03 -12.66
CA PRO A 507 5.01 29.01 -13.21
C PRO A 507 5.65 30.16 -14.01
N ASP A 508 6.92 30.45 -13.75
CA ASP A 508 7.75 31.44 -14.46
C ASP A 508 8.46 30.86 -15.70
N GLY A 509 8.32 29.56 -15.99
CA GLY A 509 8.98 28.85 -17.08
C GLY A 509 10.49 28.70 -16.92
N SER A 510 11.06 29.05 -15.77
CA SER A 510 12.52 29.08 -15.58
C SER A 510 13.15 27.71 -15.40
N LEU A 511 12.38 26.76 -14.86
CA LEU A 511 12.83 25.43 -14.49
C LEU A 511 11.86 24.37 -14.96
N ARG A 512 12.41 23.21 -15.28
CA ARG A 512 11.69 21.97 -15.42
C ARG A 512 12.05 21.02 -14.29
N LEU A 513 11.06 20.38 -13.70
CA LEU A 513 11.20 19.56 -12.50
C LEU A 513 10.73 18.13 -12.79
N LEU A 514 11.52 17.15 -12.37
CA LEU A 514 11.11 15.74 -12.27
C LEU A 514 10.59 15.49 -10.86
N MET A 515 9.32 15.17 -10.75
CA MET A 515 8.66 14.88 -9.48
C MET A 515 8.24 13.43 -9.37
N HIS A 516 8.41 12.85 -8.19
CA HIS A 516 7.80 11.59 -7.78
C HIS A 516 7.06 11.85 -6.46
N GLY A 517 5.72 11.78 -6.50
CA GLY A 517 4.89 12.23 -5.37
C GLY A 517 5.06 13.73 -5.09
N THR A 518 5.46 14.07 -3.86
CA THR A 518 5.73 15.45 -3.43
C THR A 518 7.23 15.82 -3.44
N THR A 519 8.10 14.91 -3.88
CA THR A 519 9.55 15.11 -3.87
C THR A 519 10.07 15.40 -5.29
N VAL A 520 11.00 16.35 -5.38
CA VAL A 520 11.71 16.71 -6.61
C VAL A 520 12.99 15.88 -6.69
N HIS A 521 13.10 15.04 -7.71
CA HIS A 521 14.26 14.16 -7.96
C HIS A 521 15.22 14.71 -9.02
N GLY A 522 14.87 15.82 -9.64
CA GLY A 522 15.75 16.54 -10.55
C GLY A 522 15.11 17.85 -10.96
N ALA A 523 15.96 18.82 -11.27
CA ALA A 523 15.55 20.07 -11.88
C ALA A 523 16.48 20.37 -13.05
N GLU A 524 16.00 21.07 -14.06
CA GLU A 524 16.84 21.61 -15.13
C GLU A 524 16.45 23.05 -15.39
N ARG A 525 17.45 23.93 -15.47
CA ARG A 525 17.23 25.32 -15.82
C ARG A 525 17.10 25.49 -17.32
N LEU A 526 15.98 26.07 -17.74
CA LEU A 526 15.67 26.32 -19.15
C LEU A 526 16.11 27.71 -19.57
N VAL A 527 15.90 28.71 -18.70
CA VAL A 527 16.34 30.09 -18.89
C VAL A 527 17.09 30.60 -17.67
N ASP A 528 18.09 31.46 -17.89
CA ASP A 528 18.85 32.09 -16.83
C ASP A 528 18.11 33.28 -16.21
N ALA A 529 18.74 33.95 -15.22
CA ALA A 529 18.16 35.10 -14.53
C ALA A 529 17.87 36.31 -15.46
N THR A 530 18.45 36.34 -16.66
CA THR A 530 18.22 37.38 -17.68
C THR A 530 17.14 37.00 -18.68
N GLY A 531 16.59 35.78 -18.59
CA GLY A 531 15.62 35.23 -19.53
C GLY A 531 16.27 34.59 -20.77
N THR A 532 17.60 34.42 -20.78
CA THR A 532 18.31 33.81 -21.90
C THR A 532 18.26 32.29 -21.80
N PRO A 533 17.95 31.55 -22.89
CA PRO A 533 17.95 30.10 -22.88
C PRO A 533 19.31 29.51 -22.49
N VAL A 534 19.32 28.62 -21.50
CA VAL A 534 20.52 27.90 -21.07
C VAL A 534 20.75 26.76 -22.05
N VAL A 535 21.77 26.86 -22.90
CA VAL A 535 22.04 25.85 -23.95
C VAL A 535 22.63 24.56 -23.37
N THR A 536 23.62 24.68 -22.49
CA THR A 536 24.26 23.54 -21.84
C THR A 536 23.70 23.37 -20.42
N PRO A 537 23.07 22.23 -20.11
CA PRO A 537 22.49 22.03 -18.79
C PRO A 537 23.59 21.96 -17.73
N VAL A 538 23.38 22.64 -16.60
CA VAL A 538 24.26 22.59 -15.42
C VAL A 538 23.62 21.67 -14.38
N PRO A 539 24.36 20.73 -13.77
CA PRO A 539 23.85 19.92 -12.68
C PRO A 539 23.25 20.79 -11.57
N SER A 540 22.02 20.46 -11.15
CA SER A 540 21.24 21.27 -10.21
C SER A 540 20.84 20.44 -8.99
N THR A 541 20.00 20.98 -8.11
CA THR A 541 19.54 20.34 -6.86
C THR A 541 20.72 19.89 -6.00
N TYR A 542 20.74 18.66 -5.50
CA TYR A 542 21.84 18.10 -4.72
C TYR A 542 22.98 17.55 -5.58
N TYR A 543 22.88 17.64 -6.91
CA TYR A 543 23.92 17.26 -7.87
C TYR A 543 24.80 18.44 -8.29
N HIS A 544 24.60 19.63 -7.74
CA HIS A 544 25.30 20.83 -8.18
C HIS A 544 26.84 20.69 -8.08
N PRO A 545 27.64 21.45 -8.85
CA PRO A 545 29.10 21.28 -8.93
C PRO A 545 29.89 21.41 -7.62
N ARG A 546 29.30 21.98 -6.58
CA ARG A 546 29.93 22.09 -5.24
C ARG A 546 29.38 21.07 -4.23
N SER A 547 28.45 20.22 -4.65
CA SER A 547 27.81 19.22 -3.79
C SER A 547 28.83 18.24 -3.22
N PRO A 548 28.52 17.59 -2.08
CA PRO A 548 29.35 16.50 -1.57
C PRO A 548 29.53 15.37 -2.59
N MET A 549 28.51 15.07 -3.41
CA MET A 549 28.60 14.03 -4.44
C MET A 549 29.65 14.37 -5.51
N ALA A 550 29.59 15.58 -6.08
CA ALA A 550 30.57 16.04 -7.06
C ALA A 550 31.99 16.09 -6.48
N ARG A 551 32.15 16.62 -5.26
CA ARG A 551 33.45 16.67 -4.57
C ARG A 551 34.02 15.29 -4.25
N SER A 552 33.15 14.31 -3.96
CA SER A 552 33.56 12.93 -3.72
C SER A 552 34.02 12.24 -5.00
N LEU A 553 33.37 12.53 -6.14
CA LEU A 553 33.82 12.08 -7.45
C LEU A 553 35.21 12.66 -7.79
N ASP A 554 35.44 13.94 -7.50
CA ASP A 554 36.76 14.55 -7.69
C ASP A 554 37.84 13.93 -6.79
N LEU A 555 37.49 13.54 -5.55
CA LEU A 555 38.40 12.77 -4.70
C LEU A 555 38.78 11.43 -5.32
N ALA A 556 37.80 10.68 -5.84
CA ALA A 556 38.05 9.40 -6.50
C ALA A 556 38.96 9.57 -7.72
N ARG A 557 38.71 10.58 -8.56
CA ARG A 557 39.57 10.91 -9.73
C ARG A 557 41.02 11.18 -9.34
N LYS A 558 41.25 11.93 -8.25
CA LYS A 558 42.61 12.24 -7.75
C LYS A 558 43.39 11.02 -7.25
N THR A 559 42.74 9.87 -7.07
CA THR A 559 43.44 8.63 -6.71
C THR A 559 44.08 7.93 -7.92
N LYS A 560 43.67 8.31 -9.13
CA LYS A 560 44.16 7.74 -10.38
C LYS A 560 45.47 8.40 -10.81
N GLU A 561 46.33 7.62 -11.46
CA GLU A 561 47.53 8.16 -12.12
C GLU A 561 47.13 8.93 -13.39
N ASP A 562 47.96 9.89 -13.82
CA ASP A 562 47.71 10.70 -15.01
C ASP A 562 47.43 9.81 -16.24
N GLY A 563 46.28 10.05 -16.89
CA GLY A 563 45.82 9.30 -18.06
C GLY A 563 45.08 7.99 -17.76
N GLN A 564 44.97 7.56 -16.50
CA GLN A 564 44.09 6.47 -16.13
C GLN A 564 42.63 6.91 -16.04
N LYS A 565 41.74 6.08 -16.58
CA LYS A 565 40.30 6.32 -16.58
C LYS A 565 39.68 6.01 -15.22
N THR A 566 38.70 6.80 -14.80
CA THR A 566 37.91 6.54 -13.60
C THR A 566 36.71 5.68 -13.96
N SER A 567 36.51 4.55 -13.28
CA SER A 567 35.28 3.77 -13.43
C SER A 567 34.23 4.22 -12.42
N ILE A 568 33.07 4.62 -12.92
CA ILE A 568 32.03 5.34 -12.18
C ILE A 568 30.71 4.58 -12.28
N GLY A 569 30.17 4.16 -11.14
CA GLY A 569 28.85 3.57 -11.01
C GLY A 569 27.89 4.53 -10.31
N ILE A 570 26.74 4.81 -10.93
CA ILE A 570 25.68 5.65 -10.35
C ILE A 570 24.41 4.81 -10.22
N VAL A 571 23.92 4.63 -9.01
CA VAL A 571 22.64 3.96 -8.73
C VAL A 571 21.57 5.04 -8.55
N GLY A 572 20.56 5.02 -9.42
CA GLY A 572 19.55 6.07 -9.58
C GLY A 572 19.91 7.03 -10.71
N LEU A 573 19.03 7.19 -11.69
CA LEU A 573 19.27 8.09 -12.84
C LEU A 573 18.67 9.48 -12.62
N GLY A 574 17.46 9.54 -12.08
CA GLY A 574 16.69 10.78 -11.96
C GLY A 574 16.54 11.50 -13.30
N ALA A 575 16.72 12.82 -13.32
CA ALA A 575 16.73 13.61 -14.56
C ALA A 575 18.04 13.46 -15.38
N GLY A 576 19.01 12.68 -14.92
CA GLY A 576 20.31 12.50 -15.56
C GLY A 576 21.38 13.53 -15.17
N ALA A 577 21.13 14.37 -14.16
CA ALA A 577 22.00 15.51 -13.81
C ALA A 577 23.47 15.13 -13.57
N MET A 578 23.73 13.97 -12.95
CA MET A 578 25.10 13.48 -12.71
C MET A 578 25.91 13.25 -14.00
N ALA A 579 25.24 13.00 -15.13
CA ALA A 579 25.92 12.76 -16.40
C ALA A 579 26.77 13.96 -16.86
N CYS A 580 26.41 15.19 -16.46
CA CYS A 580 27.15 16.39 -16.81
C CYS A 580 28.38 16.66 -15.93
N HIS A 581 28.72 15.76 -15.00
CA HIS A 581 30.03 15.75 -14.35
C HIS A 581 31.08 14.94 -15.12
N ILE A 582 30.77 14.49 -16.34
CA ILE A 582 31.69 13.70 -17.18
C ILE A 582 33.03 14.42 -17.40
N THR A 583 34.10 13.64 -17.41
CA THR A 583 35.44 14.06 -17.85
C THR A 583 35.91 13.08 -18.91
N ASP A 584 36.72 13.58 -19.86
CA ASP A 584 37.20 12.77 -20.98
C ASP A 584 37.88 11.48 -20.52
N GLY A 585 37.36 10.36 -21.01
CA GLY A 585 37.92 9.03 -20.75
C GLY A 585 37.27 8.26 -19.60
N ASP A 586 36.46 8.86 -18.74
CA ASP A 586 35.76 8.14 -17.67
C ASP A 586 34.80 7.05 -18.21
N ASP A 587 34.68 5.92 -17.51
CA ASP A 587 33.72 4.84 -17.82
C ASP A 587 32.51 4.94 -16.89
N TRP A 588 31.38 5.41 -17.41
CA TRP A 588 30.15 5.64 -16.65
C TRP A 588 29.13 4.52 -16.85
N ARG A 589 28.53 4.06 -15.74
CA ARG A 589 27.39 3.14 -15.76
C ARG A 589 26.32 3.62 -14.79
N PHE A 590 25.12 3.78 -15.30
CA PHE A 590 23.92 4.11 -14.52
C PHE A 590 23.10 2.86 -14.26
N TYR A 591 22.53 2.72 -13.08
CA TYR A 591 21.61 1.65 -12.70
C TYR A 591 20.27 2.27 -12.32
N GLU A 592 19.23 1.98 -13.09
CA GLU A 592 17.89 2.54 -12.89
C GLU A 592 16.86 1.41 -12.88
N ILE A 593 16.01 1.37 -11.86
CA ILE A 593 15.03 0.29 -11.70
C ILE A 593 13.80 0.50 -12.60
N ASP A 594 13.46 1.75 -12.90
CA ASP A 594 12.25 2.11 -13.62
C ASP A 594 12.55 2.59 -15.06
N GLN A 595 12.11 1.81 -16.05
CA GLN A 595 12.21 2.18 -17.46
C GLN A 595 11.56 3.54 -17.76
N ALA A 596 10.48 3.91 -17.05
CA ALA A 596 9.83 5.21 -17.26
C ALA A 596 10.76 6.39 -16.94
N VAL A 597 11.64 6.26 -15.94
CA VAL A 597 12.63 7.29 -15.59
C VAL A 597 13.71 7.38 -16.68
N VAL A 598 14.14 6.24 -17.22
CA VAL A 598 15.10 6.19 -18.34
C VAL A 598 14.55 6.89 -19.57
N ASP A 599 13.29 6.61 -19.92
CA ASP A 599 12.63 7.21 -21.09
C ASP A 599 12.51 8.73 -20.91
N ILE A 600 12.10 9.19 -19.71
CA ILE A 600 12.04 10.63 -19.38
C ILE A 600 13.41 11.31 -19.46
N ALA A 601 14.47 10.68 -18.94
CA ALA A 601 15.81 11.27 -18.92
C ALA A 601 16.49 11.26 -20.31
N ARG A 602 16.13 10.33 -21.19
CA ARG A 602 16.63 10.25 -22.58
C ARG A 602 15.89 11.16 -23.54
N ASP A 603 14.63 11.47 -23.29
CA ASP A 603 13.87 12.39 -24.12
C ASP A 603 14.32 13.84 -23.89
N SER A 604 15.03 14.40 -24.88
CA SER A 604 15.52 15.79 -24.86
C SER A 604 14.41 16.85 -24.77
N SER A 605 13.15 16.49 -25.10
CA SER A 605 11.99 17.36 -24.89
C SER A 605 11.60 17.45 -23.41
N HIS A 606 12.04 16.50 -22.58
CA HIS A 606 11.92 16.50 -21.12
C HIS A 606 13.20 16.98 -20.44
N PHE A 607 14.34 16.30 -20.60
CA PHE A 607 15.60 16.74 -19.99
C PHE A 607 16.77 16.61 -20.95
N ARG A 608 17.70 17.57 -20.92
CA ARG A 608 18.83 17.62 -21.86
C ARG A 608 20.13 17.08 -21.27
N TYR A 609 20.17 16.71 -19.99
CA TYR A 609 21.39 16.25 -19.32
C TYR A 609 22.08 15.11 -20.09
N LEU A 610 21.35 14.03 -20.41
CA LEU A 610 21.93 12.91 -21.16
C LEU A 610 22.27 13.33 -22.60
N SER A 611 21.34 13.94 -23.34
CA SER A 611 21.58 14.31 -24.74
C SER A 611 22.77 15.26 -24.94
N SER A 612 23.01 16.16 -23.98
CA SER A 612 24.08 17.17 -24.07
C SER A 612 25.42 16.69 -23.52
N CYS A 613 25.43 15.84 -22.48
CA CYS A 613 26.67 15.46 -21.79
C CYS A 613 27.08 14.00 -22.03
N GLN A 614 26.12 13.07 -22.16
CA GLN A 614 26.38 11.64 -22.36
C GLN A 614 25.27 10.99 -23.22
N PRO A 615 25.18 11.28 -24.53
CA PRO A 615 24.09 10.77 -25.39
C PRO A 615 24.05 9.24 -25.44
N ASP A 616 25.22 8.61 -25.40
CA ASP A 616 25.40 7.14 -25.39
C ASP A 616 25.55 6.56 -23.98
N ALA A 617 25.04 7.25 -22.95
CA ALA A 617 25.13 6.80 -21.55
C ALA A 617 24.70 5.33 -21.40
N ASN A 618 25.54 4.52 -20.75
CA ASN A 618 25.25 3.13 -20.44
C ASN A 618 24.30 3.06 -19.24
N VAL A 619 23.03 2.77 -19.50
CA VAL A 619 21.99 2.64 -18.47
C VAL A 619 21.56 1.18 -18.37
N VAL A 620 21.85 0.56 -17.24
CA VAL A 620 21.44 -0.81 -16.89
C VAL A 620 20.10 -0.76 -16.18
N VAL A 621 19.07 -1.31 -16.80
CA VAL A 621 17.71 -1.31 -16.25
C VAL A 621 17.50 -2.52 -15.34
N GLY A 622 17.12 -2.26 -14.08
CA GLY A 622 16.83 -3.29 -13.08
C GLY A 622 17.18 -2.85 -11.65
N ASP A 623 16.84 -3.68 -10.66
CA ASP A 623 17.22 -3.40 -9.27
C ASP A 623 18.75 -3.34 -9.15
N ALA A 624 19.25 -2.22 -8.63
CA ALA A 624 20.69 -1.96 -8.56
C ALA A 624 21.43 -2.99 -7.71
N ARG A 625 20.84 -3.47 -6.61
CA ARG A 625 21.48 -4.46 -5.75
C ARG A 625 21.63 -5.79 -6.47
N LEU A 626 20.62 -6.21 -7.24
CA LEU A 626 20.68 -7.43 -8.03
C LEU A 626 21.63 -7.30 -9.24
N THR A 627 21.56 -6.21 -9.98
CA THR A 627 22.40 -5.99 -11.17
C THR A 627 23.87 -5.78 -10.82
N LEU A 628 24.20 -5.13 -9.70
CA LEU A 628 25.57 -4.99 -9.20
C LEU A 628 26.22 -6.33 -8.86
N THR A 629 25.46 -7.36 -8.48
CA THR A 629 26.05 -8.70 -8.23
C THR A 629 26.75 -9.28 -9.46
N LYS A 630 26.30 -8.90 -10.66
CA LYS A 630 26.81 -9.35 -11.96
C LYS A 630 28.07 -8.58 -12.40
N VAL A 631 28.38 -7.47 -11.75
CA VAL A 631 29.59 -6.68 -12.04
C VAL A 631 30.80 -7.36 -11.40
N PRO A 632 31.97 -7.43 -12.06
CA PRO A 632 33.18 -7.95 -11.44
C PRO A 632 33.55 -7.19 -10.15
N ASP A 633 34.19 -7.88 -9.21
CA ASP A 633 34.70 -7.24 -8.00
C ASP A 633 35.82 -6.23 -8.36
N HIS A 634 36.01 -5.20 -7.52
CA HIS A 634 37.01 -4.15 -7.73
C HIS A 634 36.89 -3.40 -9.08
N THR A 635 35.67 -3.17 -9.55
CA THR A 635 35.41 -2.44 -10.79
C THR A 635 35.43 -0.93 -10.59
N PHE A 636 34.76 -0.41 -9.55
CA PHE A 636 34.46 1.01 -9.45
C PHE A 636 35.48 1.76 -8.59
N ASP A 637 35.95 2.90 -9.11
CA ASP A 637 36.69 3.90 -8.34
C ASP A 637 35.73 4.86 -7.61
N TYR A 638 34.53 5.06 -8.17
CA TYR A 638 33.44 5.80 -7.55
C TYR A 638 32.13 5.03 -7.70
N LEU A 639 31.43 4.78 -6.59
CA LEU A 639 30.10 4.20 -6.59
C LEU A 639 29.16 5.09 -5.77
N GLN A 640 28.10 5.60 -6.41
CA GLN A 640 27.08 6.40 -5.76
C GLN A 640 25.78 5.63 -5.62
N ILE A 641 25.19 5.66 -4.42
CA ILE A 641 23.88 5.10 -4.08
C ILE A 641 22.90 6.26 -3.87
N ASP A 642 22.02 6.45 -4.83
CA ASP A 642 21.08 7.56 -4.92
C ASP A 642 19.73 7.11 -5.50
N ALA A 643 19.20 6.00 -4.95
CA ALA A 643 17.93 5.43 -5.35
C ALA A 643 16.83 5.79 -4.35
N PHE A 644 15.71 6.29 -4.86
CA PHE A 644 14.57 6.70 -4.06
C PHE A 644 13.24 6.20 -4.62
N SER A 645 12.33 5.87 -3.70
CA SER A 645 10.90 5.73 -3.98
C SER A 645 10.16 6.84 -3.24
N SER A 646 9.77 7.90 -3.95
CA SER A 646 9.35 9.17 -3.33
C SER A 646 10.48 9.70 -2.44
N ASP A 647 10.21 10.10 -1.20
CA ASP A 647 11.25 10.62 -0.30
C ASP A 647 12.15 9.53 0.36
N ALA A 648 11.83 8.24 0.22
CA ALA A 648 12.46 7.17 0.99
C ALA A 648 13.50 6.36 0.19
N ILE A 649 14.65 6.10 0.82
CA ILE A 649 15.65 5.16 0.31
C ILE A 649 15.19 3.74 0.64
N PRO A 650 15.13 2.82 -0.34
CA PRO A 650 14.77 1.44 -0.08
C PRO A 650 15.73 0.80 0.94
N MET A 651 15.16 0.26 2.01
CA MET A 651 15.90 -0.28 3.16
C MET A 651 16.94 -1.33 2.80
N HIS A 652 16.63 -2.16 1.80
CA HIS A 652 17.52 -3.22 1.32
C HIS A 652 18.80 -2.71 0.65
N LEU A 653 18.90 -1.41 0.37
CA LEU A 653 20.12 -0.78 -0.13
C LEU A 653 21.04 -0.30 1.00
N LEU A 654 20.59 -0.37 2.25
CA LEU A 654 21.27 0.18 3.43
C LEU A 654 21.63 -0.90 4.48
N THR A 655 21.50 -2.19 4.11
CA THR A 655 21.81 -3.34 5.00
C THR A 655 23.30 -3.68 5.00
N VAL A 656 23.73 -4.48 5.99
CA VAL A 656 25.13 -4.95 6.10
C VAL A 656 25.54 -5.66 4.81
N GLU A 657 24.66 -6.50 4.28
CA GLU A 657 24.86 -7.27 3.06
C GLU A 657 24.94 -6.37 1.81
N ALA A 658 24.15 -5.29 1.77
CA ALA A 658 24.22 -4.31 0.69
C ALA A 658 25.53 -3.52 0.71
N ILE A 659 25.94 -3.01 1.87
CA ILE A 659 27.22 -2.31 2.02
C ILE A 659 28.40 -3.22 1.68
N GLU A 660 28.36 -4.49 2.11
CA GLU A 660 29.38 -5.47 1.73
C GLU A 660 29.45 -5.66 0.22
N LEU A 661 28.31 -5.77 -0.45
CA LEU A 661 28.27 -5.85 -1.91
C LEU A 661 28.96 -4.62 -2.54
N TYR A 662 28.58 -3.41 -2.12
CA TYR A 662 29.13 -2.17 -2.69
C TYR A 662 30.64 -2.07 -2.49
N VAL A 663 31.11 -2.31 -1.26
CA VAL A 663 32.52 -2.29 -0.91
C VAL A 663 33.32 -3.31 -1.71
N ARG A 664 32.74 -4.50 -1.98
CA ARG A 664 33.38 -5.52 -2.82
C ARG A 664 33.52 -5.08 -4.28
N LYS A 665 32.59 -4.28 -4.80
CA LYS A 665 32.68 -3.72 -6.16
C LYS A 665 33.64 -2.53 -6.27
N LEU A 666 34.08 -1.95 -5.15
CA LEU A 666 35.05 -0.85 -5.14
C LEU A 666 36.50 -1.33 -5.22
N THR A 667 37.32 -0.54 -5.92
CA THR A 667 38.79 -0.65 -5.88
C THR A 667 39.32 -0.36 -4.47
N GLU A 668 40.61 -0.66 -4.22
CA GLU A 668 41.23 -0.42 -2.90
C GLU A 668 41.17 1.04 -2.46
N ARG A 669 41.27 1.98 -3.40
CA ARG A 669 41.16 3.42 -3.16
C ARG A 669 39.81 4.00 -3.62
N GLY A 670 38.83 3.13 -3.86
CA GLY A 670 37.50 3.53 -4.31
C GLY A 670 36.71 4.28 -3.24
N VAL A 671 35.77 5.09 -3.70
CA VAL A 671 34.90 5.91 -2.85
C VAL A 671 33.44 5.46 -3.04
N LEU A 672 32.79 5.08 -1.95
CA LEU A 672 31.35 4.87 -1.89
C LEU A 672 30.68 6.14 -1.38
N VAL A 673 29.64 6.58 -2.07
CA VAL A 673 28.82 7.72 -1.67
C VAL A 673 27.39 7.24 -1.51
N ILE A 674 26.79 7.48 -0.35
CA ILE A 674 25.38 7.18 -0.09
C ILE A 674 24.68 8.49 0.21
N HIS A 675 23.70 8.84 -0.63
CA HIS A 675 22.80 9.94 -0.33
C HIS A 675 21.87 9.51 0.80
N LEU A 676 21.73 10.29 1.87
CA LEU A 676 20.91 9.98 3.05
C LEU A 676 19.91 11.08 3.42
N SER A 677 19.67 12.03 2.51
CA SER A 677 18.66 13.07 2.71
C SER A 677 17.27 12.44 2.80
N ASN A 678 16.54 12.77 3.86
CA ASN A 678 15.18 12.30 4.06
C ASN A 678 14.42 13.30 4.94
N LYS A 679 13.16 13.61 4.60
CA LYS A 679 12.31 14.54 5.35
C LYS A 679 11.75 13.93 6.64
N HIS A 680 11.76 12.60 6.77
CA HIS A 680 11.01 11.87 7.80
C HIS A 680 11.85 10.88 8.62
N LEU A 681 12.86 10.25 8.04
CA LEU A 681 13.68 9.19 8.63
C LEU A 681 15.08 9.71 9.01
N ASP A 682 15.48 9.50 10.26
CA ASP A 682 16.87 9.75 10.71
C ASP A 682 17.80 8.60 10.28
N LEU A 683 18.15 8.53 8.99
CA LEU A 683 18.93 7.44 8.40
C LEU A 683 20.42 7.34 8.81
N PRO A 684 21.18 8.45 9.01
CA PRO A 684 22.62 8.35 9.25
C PRO A 684 23.03 7.41 10.41
N PRO A 685 22.37 7.43 11.59
CA PRO A 685 22.68 6.49 12.67
C PRO A 685 22.49 5.02 12.29
N ALA A 686 21.43 4.69 11.56
CA ALA A 686 21.16 3.32 11.12
C ALA A 686 22.24 2.81 10.16
N VAL A 687 22.62 3.63 9.17
CA VAL A 687 23.70 3.29 8.23
C VAL A 687 25.05 3.21 8.94
N THR A 688 25.28 4.05 9.95
CA THR A 688 26.50 4.00 10.76
C THR A 688 26.60 2.71 11.55
N ALA A 689 25.51 2.29 12.22
CA ALA A 689 25.46 1.01 12.94
C ALA A 689 25.76 -0.18 12.01
N THR A 690 25.20 -0.14 10.79
CA THR A 690 25.46 -1.13 9.74
C THR A 690 26.93 -1.15 9.33
N LEU A 691 27.56 0.02 9.14
CA LEU A 691 28.98 0.13 8.78
C LEU A 691 29.91 -0.41 9.88
N GLU A 692 29.57 -0.16 11.15
CA GLU A 692 30.36 -0.62 12.31
C GLU A 692 30.46 -2.15 12.41
N GLN A 693 29.61 -2.90 11.71
CA GLN A 693 29.72 -4.36 11.59
C GLN A 693 30.91 -4.82 10.72
N ARG A 694 31.63 -3.88 10.08
CA ARG A 694 32.76 -4.17 9.20
C ARG A 694 34.01 -3.42 9.64
N SER A 695 35.09 -4.16 9.85
CA SER A 695 36.41 -3.59 10.09
C SER A 695 37.04 -3.03 8.81
N GLY A 696 37.83 -1.96 8.94
CA GLY A 696 38.63 -1.42 7.83
C GLY A 696 37.88 -0.47 6.89
N LEU A 697 36.66 -0.07 7.24
CA LEU A 697 35.93 0.99 6.57
C LEU A 697 36.01 2.28 7.38
N HIS A 698 36.20 3.39 6.69
CA HIS A 698 36.19 4.73 7.25
C HIS A 698 35.06 5.52 6.61
N ALA A 699 34.37 6.34 7.39
CA ALA A 699 33.25 7.13 6.91
C ALA A 699 33.24 8.56 7.45
N VAL A 700 32.69 9.47 6.66
CA VAL A 700 32.38 10.85 7.02
C VAL A 700 30.97 11.19 6.55
N LEU A 701 30.21 11.85 7.41
CA LEU A 701 28.89 12.38 7.09
C LEU A 701 29.02 13.86 6.78
N VAL A 702 28.48 14.30 5.65
CA VAL A 702 28.53 15.69 5.19
C VAL A 702 27.11 16.21 5.07
N ASN A 703 26.76 17.21 5.88
CA ASN A 703 25.51 17.96 5.75
C ASN A 703 25.79 19.22 4.94
N ASP A 704 25.39 19.20 3.68
CA ASP A 704 25.55 20.32 2.76
C ASP A 704 24.38 21.29 2.88
N THR A 705 24.71 22.54 3.18
CA THR A 705 23.76 23.65 3.30
C THR A 705 24.23 24.78 2.39
N PRO A 706 23.79 24.82 1.12
CA PRO A 706 24.14 25.89 0.19
C PRO A 706 23.74 27.27 0.73
N GLU A 707 24.54 28.31 0.44
CA GLU A 707 24.30 29.69 0.90
C GLU A 707 22.93 30.23 0.44
N ASN A 708 22.55 29.92 -0.80
CA ASN A 708 21.26 30.29 -1.40
C ASN A 708 20.52 29.00 -1.81
N PRO A 709 19.80 28.35 -0.88
CA PRO A 709 19.13 27.09 -1.16
C PRO A 709 17.98 27.30 -2.16
N GLY A 710 17.93 26.44 -3.16
CA GLY A 710 16.91 26.46 -4.21
C GLY A 710 17.04 25.27 -5.14
N PHE A 711 16.37 25.30 -6.29
CA PHE A 711 16.46 24.22 -7.27
C PHE A 711 17.83 24.14 -7.96
N ASP A 712 18.62 25.22 -7.97
CA ASP A 712 20.00 25.18 -8.51
C ASP A 712 20.99 24.52 -7.55
N SER A 713 20.74 24.60 -6.24
CA SER A 713 21.59 24.05 -5.20
C SER A 713 20.72 23.74 -3.99
N ALA A 714 20.37 22.47 -3.84
CA ALA A 714 19.51 21.99 -2.76
C ALA A 714 20.37 21.39 -1.64
N PRO A 715 19.96 21.54 -0.36
CA PRO A 715 20.66 20.90 0.74
C PRO A 715 20.65 19.38 0.61
N SER A 716 21.69 18.73 1.11
CA SER A 716 21.79 17.27 1.11
C SER A 716 22.59 16.74 2.30
N THR A 717 22.25 15.54 2.75
CA THR A 717 23.04 14.77 3.71
C THR A 717 23.65 13.58 2.99
N VAL A 718 24.97 13.51 2.93
CA VAL A 718 25.70 12.50 2.17
C VAL A 718 26.73 11.82 3.05
N MET A 719 26.81 10.49 2.98
CA MET A 719 27.84 9.72 3.66
C MET A 719 28.86 9.21 2.64
N LEU A 720 30.13 9.57 2.86
CA LEU A 720 31.27 9.06 2.09
C LEU A 720 31.91 7.93 2.89
N ILE A 721 32.17 6.80 2.24
CA ILE A 721 32.80 5.60 2.83
C ILE A 721 33.96 5.15 1.93
N SER A 722 35.11 4.82 2.54
CA SER A 722 36.26 4.25 1.82
C SER A 722 37.12 3.35 2.72
N ARG A 723 37.90 2.45 2.11
CA ARG A 723 38.99 1.72 2.78
C ARG A 723 40.20 2.64 3.02
N ASP A 724 40.41 3.64 2.16
CA ASP A 724 41.50 4.59 2.28
C ASP A 724 41.13 5.69 3.28
N LYS A 725 41.68 5.58 4.50
CA LYS A 725 41.48 6.56 5.57
C LYS A 725 41.84 7.99 5.14
N SER A 726 42.84 8.16 4.27
CA SER A 726 43.30 9.49 3.86
C SER A 726 42.24 10.28 3.07
N LEU A 727 41.39 9.59 2.32
CA LEU A 727 40.28 10.22 1.59
C LEU A 727 39.20 10.74 2.54
N VAL A 728 38.90 9.96 3.59
CA VAL A 728 37.93 10.34 4.62
C VAL A 728 38.43 11.52 5.46
N GLU A 729 39.72 11.53 5.83
CA GLU A 729 40.32 12.67 6.55
C GLU A 729 40.34 13.95 5.70
N GLN A 730 40.55 13.85 4.38
CA GLN A 730 40.42 15.00 3.48
C GLN A 730 38.99 15.53 3.42
N ALA A 731 38.01 14.64 3.34
CA ALA A 731 36.59 15.02 3.33
C ALA A 731 36.10 15.56 4.69
N LEU A 732 36.72 15.18 5.81
CA LEU A 732 36.46 15.77 7.12
C LEU A 732 36.82 17.26 7.22
N ALA A 733 37.66 17.77 6.32
CA ALA A 733 37.96 19.21 6.24
C ALA A 733 36.88 20.01 5.49
N TRP A 734 35.87 19.36 4.91
CA TRP A 734 34.78 20.04 4.22
C TRP A 734 33.82 20.71 5.20
N ASN A 735 33.20 21.82 4.76
CA ASN A 735 32.13 22.44 5.53
C ASN A 735 30.97 21.46 5.74
N GLY A 736 30.44 21.40 6.96
CA GLY A 736 29.35 20.50 7.35
C GLY A 736 29.75 19.02 7.51
N ALA A 737 31.03 18.68 7.41
CA ALA A 737 31.52 17.32 7.60
C ALA A 737 31.71 16.96 9.08
N GLN A 738 31.33 15.74 9.45
CA GLN A 738 31.49 15.20 10.79
C GLN A 738 31.69 13.68 10.75
N ARG A 739 32.28 13.12 11.82
CA ARG A 739 32.30 11.67 11.98
C ARG A 739 30.88 11.17 12.30
N PRO A 740 30.40 10.13 11.62
CA PRO A 740 29.08 9.58 11.90
C PRO A 740 29.04 8.88 13.27
N ASP A 741 27.87 8.83 13.88
CA ASP A 741 27.61 8.18 15.18
C ASP A 741 26.36 7.29 15.07
N SER A 742 26.49 6.01 15.42
CA SER A 742 25.38 5.04 15.41
C SER A 742 24.34 5.30 16.49
N MET A 743 24.68 6.06 17.54
CA MET A 743 23.79 6.39 18.66
C MET A 743 23.17 5.13 19.30
N GLY A 744 23.90 4.01 19.28
CA GLY A 744 23.46 2.73 19.85
C GLY A 744 22.31 2.03 19.09
N VAL A 745 22.01 2.45 17.86
CA VAL A 745 20.99 1.80 17.01
C VAL A 745 21.46 0.42 16.57
N ARG A 746 20.54 -0.54 16.47
CA ARG A 746 20.84 -1.88 15.95
C ARG A 746 21.08 -1.81 14.43
N PRO A 747 22.16 -2.44 13.90
CA PRO A 747 22.44 -2.48 12.47
C PRO A 747 21.29 -3.08 11.68
N TRP A 748 21.08 -2.59 10.45
CA TRP A 748 20.14 -3.19 9.52
C TRP A 748 20.79 -4.31 8.72
N THR A 749 20.09 -5.43 8.60
CA THR A 749 20.45 -6.62 7.84
C THR A 749 19.30 -6.98 6.92
N ASP A 750 19.51 -7.90 5.99
CA ASP A 750 18.43 -8.40 5.15
C ASP A 750 17.29 -9.07 5.95
N ASP A 751 17.62 -9.61 7.12
CA ASP A 751 16.66 -10.24 8.03
C ASP A 751 15.98 -9.25 8.99
N TYR A 752 16.65 -8.13 9.31
CA TYR A 752 16.20 -7.18 10.34
C TYR A 752 16.42 -5.72 9.94
N SER A 753 15.36 -4.93 10.11
CA SER A 753 15.40 -3.47 9.99
C SER A 753 14.34 -2.82 10.89
N ASP A 754 14.58 -1.60 11.35
CA ASP A 754 13.65 -0.87 12.21
C ASP A 754 13.38 0.53 11.64
N ILE A 755 12.33 0.61 10.81
CA ILE A 755 11.90 1.86 10.16
C ILE A 755 11.21 2.77 11.18
N VAL A 756 10.46 2.20 12.13
CA VAL A 756 9.62 2.97 13.07
C VAL A 756 10.48 3.79 14.02
N THR A 757 11.50 3.21 14.64
CA THR A 757 12.40 3.95 15.53
C THR A 757 13.13 5.06 14.77
N THR A 758 13.52 4.79 13.53
CA THR A 758 14.17 5.75 12.63
C THR A 758 13.26 6.93 12.28
N LEU A 759 11.97 6.67 12.06
CA LEU A 759 10.94 7.67 11.85
C LEU A 759 10.68 8.51 13.11
N LEU A 760 10.50 7.87 14.26
CA LEU A 760 10.25 8.54 15.53
C LEU A 760 11.39 9.50 15.86
N ARG A 761 12.64 9.07 15.69
CA ARG A 761 13.82 9.93 15.84
C ARG A 761 13.83 11.11 14.88
N GLY A 762 13.46 10.89 13.62
CA GLY A 762 13.36 11.95 12.62
C GLY A 762 12.36 13.04 13.05
N TRP A 763 11.17 12.63 13.50
CA TRP A 763 10.16 13.55 14.01
C TRP A 763 10.67 14.38 15.19
N PHE A 764 11.29 13.74 16.19
CA PHE A 764 11.81 14.43 17.38
C PHE A 764 13.05 15.31 17.11
N LYS A 765 13.77 15.11 16.00
CA LYS A 765 14.85 16.02 15.57
C LYS A 765 14.33 17.30 14.92
N THR A 766 13.17 17.22 14.27
CA THR A 766 12.55 18.35 13.55
C THR A 766 11.60 19.20 14.41
N SER A 767 11.19 18.70 15.57
CA SER A 767 10.42 19.40 16.61
C SER A 767 11.34 20.00 17.67
#